data_AF-K2Q7W0-F1
#
_entry.id   AF-K2Q7W0-F1
#
_cell.length_a   1.000
_cell.length_b   1.000
_cell.length_c   1.000
_cell.angle_alpha   90.00
_cell.angle_beta   90.00
_cell.angle_gamma   90.00
#
_symmetry.space_group_name_H-M   'P 1'
#
loop_
_entity.id
_entity.type
_entity.pdbx_description
1 polymer ?
#
loop_
_entity_poly.entity_id
_entity_poly.type
_entity_poly.pdbx_seq_one_letter_code
_entity_poly.pdbx_strand_id
1 'polypeptide(L)'
;MALNELYLEARASLAPGQYRDFLSWSQEMLSTQLPDLTHVPVRYDNLTGITPRAPIIGLQHELRWVAERIRAEAEKVQNFLTVKGIITRYVVDGNYIAAIAALDTLFEAYGATLWSVQLRLALEQQVGGLEQQKKYSAQVRSVYRHGLLGFTTYHTSVRNEERTTITKYLDDIERRISNHSYYDDATRAYMRYRLKNEFPRSPSALSDILRIEQSHGILDVYETFVSILQDLVKEGASELYGVIGECLDVIVVADFRLEKLRLVLNPSITPALPFRPTHLSDALLSGRTRHAIRLTRRLSSTDPWDVIYSAFALASSGKSPRGGLSVSTLNQWIAAAMSCDCENGDYAALAAKLCLNFRGLSVAAGVGEFLAQLRRSRPDDAWRQWIVGLYSDAIGIEDVTASATTISSIFSQSKTSAVWMRALTGSSKIADTAAPSRLATSIFYLSTGCPDKAYDILSSEEPPKPLHAIWKMSLLHALHALGDRSQKIVLVASEGALGKAYFSLFPVVESLEDCAWEDYKNAAAPLAAPIALHLLWTRTENSQTASQLRFATGLVLRRLGVNRPSLLPDSAANLNHEEIFYFLHQVCVPEILDVTRLFSGSREVLEERKQIYLVLSDLRPERAEEFTGEAVLISHNLALDEGRWIVDRTRIHVEDVAFVRWASRELAEDYERYRDLEPVNIEGPQTFEDVLRELDDITSARRSFSPDNEADAVLMSVVRRAGDEFLINSTFGLDFYLAKNVRHHSFIGLIRGPLEVSDLITTRETETSPYHANKVWLNKFQSLDSDSSLAVEVALKTFSARFDEILLDTKDKYFHVRTSEHPAGMLFIPYSDALYSVVRVWLTLELDIETFFRFLINVFWLSLEQSLRRVRELISIELKGALVEEFDKLRALVREVGEADPAFLEFDSEVGKRSAEVQGKLDEAAQWFVHSGAMASQHLFSLEQILEVGLEATLTTQRGYSPRIAKTTIGDLSLDAANLVFVHDVLFVGLGNARKHSGLSSPRIDISARWNDLSSTLTISIVSDCKPSARAENAKRANEVQKLIATGAYSRHTRKDDGSGFAKLAAIVAQSDRGKIEFGFQSDGRFQLEVTYAVLLQKIEQLNA
;
A
#
# COMPACT_ATOMS: atom_id res chain seq x y z
N MET A 1 42.66 -9.78 4.05
CA MET A 1 42.04 -11.02 3.50
C MET A 1 42.72 -12.30 4.01
N ALA A 2 43.78 -12.83 3.38
CA ALA A 2 44.33 -14.17 3.65
C ALA A 2 44.51 -14.60 5.13
N LEU A 3 44.94 -13.71 6.04
CA LEU A 3 45.04 -14.03 7.48
C LEU A 3 43.66 -14.36 8.11
N ASN A 4 42.61 -13.63 7.75
CA ASN A 4 41.25 -13.91 8.21
C ASN A 4 40.76 -15.26 7.64
N GLU A 5 41.14 -15.63 6.41
CA GLU A 5 40.80 -16.93 5.82
C GLU A 5 41.47 -18.08 6.60
N LEU A 6 42.76 -17.96 6.90
CA LEU A 6 43.50 -18.91 7.75
C LEU A 6 42.92 -19.01 9.16
N TYR A 7 42.52 -17.88 9.77
CA TYR A 7 41.80 -17.87 11.05
C TYR A 7 40.43 -18.56 10.95
N LEU A 8 39.74 -18.43 9.82
CA LEU A 8 38.45 -19.09 9.58
C LEU A 8 38.57 -20.60 9.37
N GLU A 9 39.72 -21.12 8.95
CA GLU A 9 40.05 -22.54 8.87
C GLU A 9 40.58 -23.10 10.21
N ALA A 10 41.47 -22.37 10.88
CA ALA A 10 42.12 -22.80 12.12
C ALA A 10 41.12 -23.09 13.25
N ARG A 11 40.11 -22.23 13.43
CA ARG A 11 39.04 -22.39 14.44
C ARG A 11 38.19 -23.66 14.29
N ALA A 12 38.17 -24.26 13.09
CA ALA A 12 37.47 -25.52 12.83
C ALA A 12 38.37 -26.75 12.99
N SER A 13 39.70 -26.53 13.03
CA SER A 13 40.73 -27.58 13.16
C SER A 13 41.27 -27.72 14.58
N LEU A 14 41.08 -26.70 15.43
CA LEU A 14 41.57 -26.62 16.81
C LEU A 14 40.43 -26.86 17.82
N ALA A 15 40.77 -27.44 18.97
CA ALA A 15 39.86 -27.45 20.12
C ALA A 15 39.89 -26.08 20.85
N PRO A 16 38.79 -25.66 21.53
CA PRO A 16 38.73 -24.35 22.17
C PRO A 16 39.87 -24.01 23.15
N GLY A 17 40.41 -25.01 23.86
CA GLY A 17 41.56 -24.82 24.75
C GLY A 17 42.87 -24.45 24.04
N GLN A 18 42.96 -24.62 22.72
CA GLN A 18 44.15 -24.32 21.91
C GLN A 18 44.06 -22.94 21.21
N TYR A 19 42.88 -22.29 21.22
CA TYR A 19 42.65 -21.04 20.51
C TYR A 19 43.59 -19.92 20.98
N ARG A 20 43.81 -19.83 22.29
CA ARG A 20 44.70 -18.87 22.96
C ARG A 20 46.13 -18.95 22.42
N ASP A 21 46.70 -20.14 22.48
CA ASP A 21 48.10 -20.39 22.15
C ASP A 21 48.35 -20.18 20.66
N PHE A 22 47.42 -20.63 19.80
CA PHE A 22 47.49 -20.41 18.36
C PHE A 22 47.44 -18.91 17.99
N LEU A 23 46.53 -18.14 18.58
CA LEU A 23 46.40 -16.70 18.28
C LEU A 23 47.61 -15.90 18.78
N SER A 24 48.12 -16.20 19.98
CA SER A 24 49.34 -15.56 20.48
C SER A 24 50.59 -15.95 19.67
N TRP A 25 50.72 -17.22 19.27
CA TRP A 25 51.76 -17.64 18.31
C TRP A 25 51.64 -16.91 16.96
N SER A 26 50.42 -16.77 16.42
CA SER A 26 50.21 -16.10 15.15
C SER A 26 50.62 -14.62 15.20
N GLN A 27 50.32 -13.92 16.31
CA GLN A 27 50.78 -12.54 16.53
C GLN A 27 52.30 -12.43 16.69
N GLU A 28 52.96 -13.38 17.37
CA GLU A 28 54.41 -13.45 17.45
C GLU A 28 55.04 -13.66 16.06
N MET A 29 54.49 -14.56 15.23
CA MET A 29 54.96 -14.77 13.87
C MET A 29 54.74 -13.54 12.98
N LEU A 30 53.60 -12.86 13.07
CA LEU A 30 53.32 -11.65 12.30
C LEU A 30 54.28 -10.51 12.67
N SER A 31 54.48 -10.26 13.97
CA SER A 31 55.36 -9.19 14.46
C SER A 31 56.85 -9.47 14.24
N THR A 32 57.28 -10.73 14.23
CA THR A 32 58.70 -11.09 14.01
C THR A 32 59.07 -11.30 12.54
N GLN A 33 58.18 -11.87 11.72
CA GLN A 33 58.46 -12.20 10.31
C GLN A 33 58.01 -11.12 9.33
N LEU A 34 57.01 -10.30 9.69
CA LEU A 34 56.38 -9.32 8.80
C LEU A 34 56.20 -7.93 9.46
N PRO A 35 57.22 -7.37 10.15
CA PRO A 35 57.10 -6.09 10.86
C PRO A 35 56.68 -4.94 9.94
N ASP A 36 57.13 -4.93 8.68
CA ASP A 36 56.81 -3.90 7.69
C ASP A 36 55.30 -3.77 7.41
N LEU A 37 54.51 -4.84 7.61
CA LEU A 37 53.05 -4.79 7.46
C LEU A 37 52.37 -3.89 8.51
N THR A 38 53.04 -3.60 9.63
CA THR A 38 52.54 -2.64 10.64
C THR A 38 52.62 -1.18 10.18
N HIS A 39 53.37 -0.91 9.10
CA HIS A 39 53.54 0.43 8.50
C HIS A 39 52.73 0.63 7.22
N VAL A 40 52.03 -0.40 6.73
CA VAL A 40 51.14 -0.29 5.56
C VAL A 40 49.79 0.30 6.02
N PRO A 41 49.37 1.48 5.53
CA PRO A 41 48.10 2.07 5.93
C PRO A 41 46.93 1.25 5.36
N VAL A 42 46.23 0.54 6.25
CA VAL A 42 44.98 -0.16 5.92
C VAL A 42 43.91 0.88 5.59
N ARG A 43 43.30 0.81 4.40
CA ARG A 43 42.29 1.77 3.96
C ARG A 43 40.91 1.11 3.90
N TYR A 44 40.57 0.47 2.79
CA TYR A 44 39.30 -0.26 2.65
C TYR A 44 39.51 -1.78 2.59
N ASP A 45 40.75 -2.25 2.78
CA ASP A 45 41.23 -3.62 2.59
C ASP A 45 40.56 -4.63 3.53
N ASN A 46 39.99 -4.15 4.64
CA ASN A 46 39.16 -4.92 5.57
C ASN A 46 37.74 -5.20 5.03
N LEU A 47 37.32 -4.53 3.94
CA LEU A 47 35.95 -4.52 3.40
C LEU A 47 35.88 -5.06 1.96
N THR A 48 36.92 -5.77 1.51
CA THR A 48 37.04 -6.35 0.16
C THR A 48 35.96 -7.38 -0.18
N GLY A 49 35.41 -8.08 0.81
CA GLY A 49 34.36 -9.08 0.61
C GLY A 49 34.27 -10.12 1.73
N ILE A 50 33.35 -11.06 1.56
CA ILE A 50 33.07 -12.18 2.46
C ILE A 50 33.96 -13.39 2.07
N THR A 51 34.31 -14.25 3.04
CA THR A 51 34.95 -15.56 2.80
C THR A 51 33.91 -16.70 2.76
N PRO A 52 33.22 -16.97 1.62
CA PRO A 52 32.06 -17.86 1.59
C PRO A 52 32.38 -19.33 1.93
N ARG A 53 33.59 -19.80 1.62
CA ARG A 53 34.03 -21.19 1.82
C ARG A 53 34.53 -21.50 3.24
N ALA A 54 34.45 -20.54 4.16
CA ALA A 54 34.84 -20.74 5.56
C ALA A 54 34.02 -21.88 6.21
N PRO A 55 34.66 -22.86 6.88
CA PRO A 55 33.97 -23.96 7.56
C PRO A 55 32.88 -23.50 8.54
N ILE A 56 31.81 -24.28 8.68
CA ILE A 56 30.73 -23.98 9.64
C ILE A 56 31.01 -24.70 10.95
N ILE A 57 30.99 -23.98 12.07
CA ILE A 57 31.07 -24.52 13.43
C ILE A 57 29.87 -24.03 14.26
N GLY A 58 29.56 -24.72 15.37
CA GLY A 58 28.46 -24.33 16.26
C GLY A 58 28.76 -23.06 17.06
N LEU A 59 27.73 -22.26 17.35
CA LEU A 59 27.83 -20.93 17.96
C LEU A 59 28.73 -20.84 19.21
N GLN A 60 28.68 -21.86 20.08
CA GLN A 60 29.56 -21.92 21.27
C GLN A 60 31.06 -21.91 20.95
N HIS A 61 31.46 -22.37 19.76
CA HIS A 61 32.85 -22.39 19.31
C HIS A 61 33.23 -21.07 18.62
N GLU A 62 32.32 -20.45 17.85
CA GLU A 62 32.53 -19.09 17.32
C GLU A 62 32.69 -18.08 18.47
N LEU A 63 31.82 -18.13 19.48
CA LEU A 63 31.86 -17.20 20.62
C LEU A 63 33.22 -17.28 21.36
N ARG A 64 33.67 -18.49 21.69
CA ARG A 64 34.97 -18.71 22.35
C ARG A 64 36.15 -18.29 21.48
N TRP A 65 36.10 -18.57 20.18
CA TRP A 65 37.13 -18.17 19.22
C TRP A 65 37.23 -16.65 19.07
N VAL A 66 36.08 -15.98 18.90
CA VAL A 66 36.01 -14.52 18.77
C VAL A 66 36.41 -13.83 20.07
N ALA A 67 36.06 -14.37 21.24
CA ALA A 67 36.53 -13.85 22.53
C ALA A 67 38.06 -13.88 22.67
N GLU A 68 38.72 -14.99 22.27
CA GLU A 68 40.18 -15.07 22.24
C GLU A 68 40.81 -14.15 21.18
N ARG A 69 40.17 -13.96 20.01
CA ARG A 69 40.61 -12.93 19.03
C ARG A 69 40.51 -11.51 19.59
N ILE A 70 39.42 -11.18 20.28
CA ILE A 70 39.22 -9.88 20.93
C ILE A 70 40.28 -9.66 22.03
N ARG A 71 40.58 -10.69 22.85
CA ARG A 71 41.67 -10.63 23.84
C ARG A 71 43.02 -10.37 23.18
N ALA A 72 43.31 -11.06 22.08
CA ALA A 72 44.58 -10.93 21.36
C ALA A 72 44.78 -9.51 20.78
N GLU A 73 43.71 -8.85 20.32
CA GLU A 73 43.78 -7.50 19.73
C GLU A 73 43.18 -6.39 20.64
N ALA A 74 43.12 -6.65 21.95
CA ALA A 74 42.38 -5.83 22.92
C ALA A 74 42.76 -4.33 22.92
N GLU A 75 44.03 -3.98 22.67
CA GLU A 75 44.50 -2.60 22.59
C GLU A 75 43.79 -1.81 21.46
N LYS A 76 43.64 -2.42 20.26
CA LYS A 76 42.94 -1.79 19.13
C LYS A 76 41.47 -1.53 19.46
N VAL A 77 40.83 -2.50 20.11
CA VAL A 77 39.43 -2.40 20.56
C VAL A 77 39.29 -1.31 21.63
N GLN A 78 40.22 -1.22 22.58
CA GLN A 78 40.19 -0.20 23.65
C GLN A 78 40.39 1.23 23.12
N ASN A 79 41.29 1.40 22.14
CA ASN A 79 41.51 2.68 21.47
C ASN A 79 40.28 3.09 20.63
N PHE A 80 39.70 2.15 19.88
CA PHE A 80 38.43 2.34 19.19
C PHE A 80 37.30 2.77 20.14
N LEU A 81 37.13 2.10 21.28
CA LEU A 81 36.12 2.45 22.27
C LEU A 81 36.30 3.86 22.85
N THR A 82 37.56 4.29 23.06
CA THR A 82 37.88 5.65 23.49
C THR A 82 37.43 6.68 22.44
N VAL A 83 37.77 6.46 21.17
CA VAL A 83 37.35 7.33 20.05
C VAL A 83 35.84 7.31 19.85
N LYS A 84 35.19 6.14 19.99
CA LYS A 84 33.74 5.96 19.97
C LYS A 84 33.04 6.78 21.06
N GLY A 85 33.61 6.84 22.26
CA GLY A 85 33.12 7.70 23.35
C GLY A 85 33.17 9.19 22.98
N ILE A 86 34.29 9.64 22.40
CA ILE A 86 34.46 11.02 21.92
C ILE A 86 33.45 11.36 20.81
N ILE A 87 33.28 10.48 19.83
CA ILE A 87 32.27 10.62 18.75
C ILE A 87 30.86 10.68 19.34
N THR A 88 30.52 9.79 20.28
CA THR A 88 29.21 9.78 20.94
C THR A 88 28.95 11.12 21.65
N ARG A 89 29.95 11.65 22.35
CA ARG A 89 29.86 12.95 23.03
C ARG A 89 29.62 14.10 22.04
N TYR A 90 30.39 14.17 20.95
CA TYR A 90 30.21 15.18 19.91
C TYR A 90 28.82 15.10 19.25
N VAL A 91 28.29 13.90 19.00
CA VAL A 91 26.95 13.71 18.41
C VAL A 91 25.83 14.13 19.37
N VAL A 92 25.96 13.84 20.68
CA VAL A 92 24.99 14.30 21.69
C VAL A 92 25.03 15.83 21.86
N ASP A 93 26.22 16.45 21.78
CA ASP A 93 26.40 17.90 21.81
C ASP A 93 26.09 18.59 20.45
N GLY A 94 25.70 17.84 19.42
CA GLY A 94 25.35 18.37 18.08
C GLY A 94 26.53 18.81 17.20
N ASN A 95 27.77 18.49 17.59
CA ASN A 95 28.99 18.86 16.89
C ASN A 95 29.42 17.79 15.87
N TYR A 96 28.61 17.63 14.82
CA TYR A 96 28.80 16.56 13.82
C TYR A 96 30.11 16.69 13.03
N ILE A 97 30.63 17.91 12.83
CA ILE A 97 31.93 18.13 12.16
C ILE A 97 33.09 17.54 12.98
N ALA A 98 33.09 17.73 14.30
CA ALA A 98 34.11 17.11 15.16
C ALA A 98 33.95 15.58 15.26
N ALA A 99 32.72 15.06 15.16
CA ALA A 99 32.46 13.62 15.05
C ALA A 99 33.03 13.02 13.75
N ILE A 100 32.92 13.71 12.61
CA ILE A 100 33.53 13.30 11.34
C ILE A 100 35.07 13.32 11.44
N ALA A 101 35.67 14.38 11.99
CA ALA A 101 37.13 14.46 12.16
C ALA A 101 37.68 13.35 13.09
N ALA A 102 36.90 12.93 14.09
CA ALA A 102 37.25 11.77 14.93
C ALA A 102 37.10 10.43 14.19
N LEU A 103 36.17 10.30 13.23
CA LEU A 103 36.11 9.16 12.30
C LEU A 103 37.27 9.16 11.29
N ASP A 104 37.68 10.31 10.76
CA ASP A 104 38.89 10.42 9.91
C ASP A 104 40.15 9.96 10.69
N THR A 105 40.25 10.35 11.97
CA THR A 105 41.33 9.89 12.86
C THR A 105 41.29 8.37 13.07
N LEU A 106 40.11 7.76 13.17
CA LEU A 106 39.95 6.30 13.28
C LEU A 106 40.31 5.60 11.95
N PHE A 107 39.92 6.18 10.82
CA PHE A 107 40.19 5.66 9.48
C PHE A 107 41.68 5.62 9.16
N GLU A 108 42.43 6.69 9.45
CA GLU A 108 43.89 6.70 9.21
C GLU A 108 44.66 5.80 10.22
N ALA A 109 44.04 5.38 11.33
CA ALA A 109 44.64 4.48 12.31
C ALA A 109 44.34 2.99 12.07
N TYR A 110 43.15 2.63 11.60
CA TYR A 110 42.66 1.24 11.51
C TYR A 110 41.96 0.88 10.19
N GLY A 111 41.83 1.83 9.28
CA GLY A 111 41.05 1.71 8.05
C GLY A 111 39.54 1.85 8.26
N ALA A 112 38.80 1.74 7.17
CA ALA A 112 37.35 1.72 7.14
C ALA A 112 36.80 0.44 7.77
N THR A 113 35.73 0.62 8.53
CA THR A 113 34.87 -0.40 9.12
C THR A 113 33.43 -0.20 8.62
N LEU A 114 32.61 -1.24 8.53
CA LEU A 114 31.19 -1.09 8.19
C LEU A 114 30.51 -0.15 9.19
N TRP A 115 30.84 -0.28 10.48
CA TRP A 115 30.44 0.66 11.54
C TRP A 115 30.74 2.13 11.18
N SER A 116 31.98 2.44 10.77
CA SER A 116 32.39 3.81 10.42
C SER A 116 31.70 4.34 9.16
N VAL A 117 31.50 3.51 8.13
CA VAL A 117 30.86 3.91 6.87
C VAL A 117 29.38 4.21 7.09
N GLN A 118 28.66 3.34 7.83
CA GLN A 118 27.25 3.54 8.15
C GLN A 118 27.03 4.76 9.05
N LEU A 119 27.87 4.97 10.07
CA LEU A 119 27.80 6.14 10.92
C LEU A 119 28.16 7.43 10.18
N ARG A 120 29.16 7.40 9.28
CA ARG A 120 29.55 8.56 8.49
C ARG A 120 28.43 8.99 7.55
N LEU A 121 27.75 8.08 6.85
CA LEU A 121 26.57 8.43 6.04
C LEU A 121 25.51 9.22 6.84
N ALA A 122 25.29 8.87 8.11
CA ALA A 122 24.36 9.58 8.99
C ALA A 122 24.89 10.95 9.47
N LEU A 123 26.20 11.11 9.63
CA LEU A 123 26.84 12.39 9.98
C LEU A 123 26.90 13.36 8.79
N GLU A 124 27.29 12.89 7.60
CA GLU A 124 27.34 13.71 6.39
C GLU A 124 25.94 14.26 6.05
N GLN A 125 24.89 13.47 6.23
CA GLN A 125 23.48 13.91 6.13
C GLN A 125 23.13 15.03 7.12
N GLN A 126 23.63 14.97 8.35
CA GLN A 126 23.37 15.99 9.39
C GLN A 126 24.25 17.26 9.24
N VAL A 127 25.28 17.23 8.39
CA VAL A 127 26.17 18.38 8.13
C VAL A 127 25.81 19.10 6.83
N GLY A 128 25.62 18.36 5.73
CA GLY A 128 25.41 18.90 4.39
C GLY A 128 24.25 18.27 3.62
N GLY A 129 23.32 17.61 4.32
CA GLY A 129 22.13 17.02 3.71
C GLY A 129 22.45 15.95 2.67
N LEU A 130 21.55 15.84 1.69
CA LEU A 130 21.60 14.78 0.68
C LEU A 130 22.86 14.86 -0.21
N GLU A 131 23.29 16.05 -0.63
CA GLU A 131 24.44 16.21 -1.55
C GLU A 131 25.73 15.65 -0.92
N GLN A 132 26.06 16.08 0.29
CA GLN A 132 27.28 15.64 0.99
C GLN A 132 27.22 14.15 1.32
N GLN A 133 26.04 13.63 1.68
CA GLN A 133 25.81 12.21 1.94
C GLN A 133 25.96 11.35 0.66
N LYS A 134 25.35 11.75 -0.45
CA LYS A 134 25.47 11.05 -1.76
C LYS A 134 26.88 11.10 -2.31
N LYS A 135 27.61 12.21 -2.12
CA LYS A 135 29.03 12.36 -2.47
C LYS A 135 29.91 11.36 -1.72
N TYR A 136 29.72 11.19 -0.41
CA TYR A 136 30.43 10.17 0.37
C TYR A 136 30.01 8.74 -0.04
N SER A 137 28.71 8.51 -0.27
CA SER A 137 28.18 7.23 -0.77
C SER A 137 28.83 6.81 -2.10
N ALA A 138 28.92 7.74 -3.06
CA ALA A 138 29.60 7.52 -4.34
C ALA A 138 31.10 7.27 -4.19
N GLN A 139 31.79 8.02 -3.31
CA GLN A 139 33.20 7.82 -3.00
C GLN A 139 33.47 6.39 -2.50
N VAL A 140 32.69 5.90 -1.52
CA VAL A 140 32.86 4.54 -0.97
C VAL A 140 32.46 3.47 -2.00
N ARG A 141 31.37 3.66 -2.75
CA ARG A 141 30.95 2.74 -3.83
C ARG A 141 31.98 2.65 -4.96
N SER A 142 32.80 3.67 -5.18
CA SER A 142 33.87 3.64 -6.21
C SER A 142 35.04 2.70 -5.87
N VAL A 143 35.20 2.32 -4.61
CA VAL A 143 36.34 1.50 -4.13
C VAL A 143 36.26 0.05 -4.64
N TYR A 144 35.09 -0.58 -4.55
CA TYR A 144 34.86 -1.94 -5.00
C TYR A 144 33.62 -1.99 -5.92
N ARG A 145 33.86 -2.24 -7.22
CA ARG A 145 32.87 -2.17 -8.29
C ARG A 145 31.66 -3.11 -8.09
N HIS A 146 31.86 -4.21 -7.37
CA HIS A 146 30.84 -5.14 -6.92
C HIS A 146 31.20 -5.63 -5.52
N GLY A 147 30.21 -5.94 -4.67
CA GLY A 147 30.43 -6.58 -3.37
C GLY A 147 29.64 -5.97 -2.21
N LEU A 148 29.83 -6.56 -1.01
CA LEU A 148 29.12 -6.21 0.22
C LEU A 148 29.17 -4.70 0.54
N LEU A 149 30.34 -4.07 0.41
CA LEU A 149 30.53 -2.66 0.74
C LEU A 149 29.64 -1.74 -0.12
N GLY A 150 29.57 -1.99 -1.44
CA GLY A 150 28.76 -1.17 -2.34
C GLY A 150 27.27 -1.26 -2.02
N PHE A 151 26.78 -2.48 -1.77
CA PHE A 151 25.39 -2.75 -1.42
C PHE A 151 24.99 -2.14 -0.06
N THR A 152 25.81 -2.34 0.98
CA THR A 152 25.51 -1.81 2.32
C THR A 152 25.63 -0.29 2.38
N THR A 153 26.59 0.31 1.68
CA THR A 153 26.72 1.76 1.53
C THR A 153 25.49 2.35 0.84
N TYR A 154 25.08 1.78 -0.31
CA TYR A 154 23.92 2.26 -1.07
C TYR A 154 22.61 2.18 -0.26
N HIS A 155 22.31 1.04 0.35
CA HIS A 155 21.07 0.93 1.14
C HIS A 155 21.13 1.70 2.46
N THR A 156 22.30 1.88 3.09
CA THR A 156 22.42 2.80 4.23
C THR A 156 22.30 4.27 3.81
N SER A 157 22.72 4.63 2.59
CA SER A 157 22.51 5.95 1.99
C SER A 157 21.02 6.23 1.81
N VAL A 158 20.26 5.29 1.22
CA VAL A 158 18.79 5.38 1.10
C VAL A 158 18.11 5.45 2.48
N ARG A 159 18.57 4.69 3.49
CA ARG A 159 18.03 4.77 4.86
C ARG A 159 18.24 6.13 5.54
N ASN A 160 19.18 6.95 5.08
CA ASN A 160 19.44 8.30 5.59
C ASN A 160 18.72 9.41 4.81
N GLU A 161 18.11 9.12 3.67
CA GLU A 161 17.26 10.08 2.94
C GLU A 161 16.06 10.49 3.82
N GLU A 162 15.69 11.78 3.80
CA GLU A 162 14.67 12.29 4.73
C GLU A 162 13.28 11.73 4.43
N ARG A 163 12.93 11.64 3.15
CA ARG A 163 11.64 11.18 2.62
C ARG A 163 11.39 9.68 2.81
N THR A 164 12.42 8.83 2.72
CA THR A 164 12.29 7.38 2.87
C THR A 164 11.77 7.01 4.26
N THR A 165 10.57 6.41 4.36
CA THR A 165 10.02 5.97 5.65
C THR A 165 10.76 4.73 6.18
N ILE A 166 10.82 4.57 7.51
CA ILE A 166 11.46 3.38 8.11
C ILE A 166 10.73 2.09 7.73
N THR A 167 9.40 2.12 7.61
CA THR A 167 8.60 0.96 7.23
C THR A 167 8.91 0.54 5.80
N LYS A 168 8.74 1.44 4.80
CA LYS A 168 9.06 1.12 3.40
C LYS A 168 10.51 0.68 3.24
N TYR A 169 11.46 1.34 3.91
CA TYR A 169 12.86 0.90 3.86
C TYR A 169 13.04 -0.57 4.31
N LEU A 170 12.40 -0.98 5.40
CA LEU A 170 12.49 -2.35 5.92
C LEU A 170 11.82 -3.36 4.98
N ASP A 171 10.72 -2.99 4.33
CA ASP A 171 10.00 -3.84 3.36
C ASP A 171 10.73 -3.94 2.02
N ASP A 172 11.28 -2.83 1.53
CA ASP A 172 12.10 -2.78 0.30
C ASP A 172 13.39 -3.58 0.46
N ILE A 173 14.11 -3.39 1.58
CA ILE A 173 15.35 -4.12 1.79
C ILE A 173 15.11 -5.60 2.10
N GLU A 174 13.98 -5.97 2.71
CA GLU A 174 13.61 -7.37 2.86
C GLU A 174 13.32 -8.03 1.51
N ARG A 175 12.52 -7.39 0.66
CA ARG A 175 12.26 -7.86 -0.71
C ARG A 175 13.56 -8.02 -1.50
N ARG A 176 14.47 -7.03 -1.42
CA ARG A 176 15.78 -7.08 -2.11
C ARG A 176 16.70 -8.16 -1.55
N ILE A 177 16.79 -8.35 -0.23
CA ILE A 177 17.61 -9.42 0.40
C ILE A 177 17.07 -10.81 0.06
N SER A 178 15.75 -11.01 0.15
CA SER A 178 15.13 -12.31 -0.12
C SER A 178 15.25 -12.71 -1.60
N ASN A 179 14.96 -11.79 -2.53
CA ASN A 179 14.96 -12.06 -3.97
C ASN A 179 16.37 -12.06 -4.60
N HIS A 180 17.42 -11.69 -3.87
CA HIS A 180 18.78 -11.64 -4.44
C HIS A 180 19.29 -13.04 -4.83
N SER A 181 19.49 -13.24 -6.13
CA SER A 181 19.77 -14.55 -6.75
C SER A 181 21.12 -15.16 -6.37
N TYR A 182 22.10 -14.34 -5.97
CA TYR A 182 23.45 -14.80 -5.61
C TYR A 182 23.69 -14.93 -4.09
N TYR A 183 22.71 -14.64 -3.23
CA TYR A 183 22.88 -14.81 -1.78
C TYR A 183 22.48 -16.21 -1.34
N ASP A 184 23.29 -16.80 -0.46
CA ASP A 184 22.91 -17.95 0.35
C ASP A 184 22.21 -17.48 1.64
N ASP A 185 21.63 -18.41 2.40
CA ASP A 185 20.83 -18.04 3.58
C ASP A 185 21.67 -17.46 4.72
N ALA A 186 22.96 -17.81 4.78
CA ALA A 186 23.95 -17.19 5.66
C ALA A 186 24.13 -15.70 5.30
N THR A 187 24.32 -15.38 4.01
CA THR A 187 24.40 -13.99 3.55
C THR A 187 23.08 -13.25 3.74
N ARG A 188 21.92 -13.88 3.49
CA ARG A 188 20.60 -13.26 3.76
C ARG A 188 20.46 -12.90 5.24
N ALA A 189 20.77 -13.80 6.17
CA ALA A 189 20.74 -13.54 7.61
C ALA A 189 21.70 -12.40 8.00
N TYR A 190 22.91 -12.39 7.44
CA TYR A 190 23.88 -11.32 7.65
C TYR A 190 23.39 -9.94 7.18
N MET A 191 22.78 -9.87 5.99
CA MET A 191 22.23 -8.61 5.47
C MET A 191 21.06 -8.10 6.30
N ARG A 192 20.16 -8.99 6.78
CA ARG A 192 19.08 -8.60 7.70
C ARG A 192 19.63 -8.03 9.01
N TYR A 193 20.65 -8.64 9.58
CA TYR A 193 21.36 -8.07 10.74
C TYR A 193 21.96 -6.68 10.41
N ARG A 194 22.77 -6.55 9.35
CA ARG A 194 23.50 -5.30 9.05
C ARG A 194 22.63 -4.13 8.55
N LEU A 195 21.50 -4.40 7.89
CA LEU A 195 20.66 -3.37 7.27
C LEU A 195 19.33 -3.11 7.99
N LYS A 196 18.76 -4.12 8.65
CA LYS A 196 17.48 -4.04 9.41
C LYS A 196 17.68 -4.06 10.93
N ASN A 197 18.85 -4.49 11.44
CA ASN A 197 19.04 -4.90 12.84
C ASN A 197 18.06 -6.02 13.26
N GLU A 198 17.91 -7.02 12.40
CA GLU A 198 17.09 -8.20 12.67
C GLU A 198 17.99 -9.40 13.00
N PHE A 199 17.81 -10.01 14.17
CA PHE A 199 18.59 -11.16 14.62
C PHE A 199 17.84 -12.47 14.35
N PRO A 200 18.49 -13.47 13.73
CA PRO A 200 17.85 -14.74 13.44
C PRO A 200 17.71 -15.59 14.71
N ARG A 201 16.57 -16.27 14.86
CA ARG A 201 16.27 -17.10 16.05
C ARG A 201 17.03 -18.43 16.11
N SER A 202 17.75 -18.82 15.06
CA SER A 202 18.56 -20.05 15.05
C SER A 202 20.00 -19.79 15.53
N PRO A 203 20.52 -20.57 16.49
CA PRO A 203 21.94 -20.56 16.84
C PRO A 203 22.88 -20.78 15.65
N SER A 204 22.45 -21.53 14.61
CA SER A 204 23.27 -21.72 13.40
C SER A 204 23.44 -20.42 12.61
N ALA A 205 22.37 -19.64 12.46
CA ALA A 205 22.37 -18.39 11.71
C ALA A 205 23.08 -17.25 12.48
N LEU A 206 23.03 -17.28 13.82
CA LEU A 206 23.89 -16.43 14.66
C LEU A 206 25.38 -16.80 14.50
N SER A 207 25.69 -18.11 14.36
CA SER A 207 27.03 -18.60 13.99
C SER A 207 27.46 -18.04 12.63
N ASP A 208 26.58 -18.08 11.62
CA ASP A 208 26.87 -17.55 10.29
C ASP A 208 27.12 -16.05 10.26
N ILE A 209 26.43 -15.26 11.10
CA ILE A 209 26.72 -13.82 11.23
C ILE A 209 28.16 -13.61 11.74
N LEU A 210 28.58 -14.33 12.78
CA LEU A 210 29.96 -14.26 13.29
C LEU A 210 30.98 -14.82 12.29
N ARG A 211 30.64 -15.87 11.54
CA ARG A 211 31.49 -16.46 10.49
C ARG A 211 31.75 -15.49 9.35
N ILE A 212 30.71 -14.79 8.89
CA ILE A 212 30.81 -13.80 7.82
C ILE A 212 31.56 -12.56 8.32
N GLU A 213 31.22 -12.03 9.50
CA GLU A 213 31.85 -10.81 10.04
C GLU A 213 33.36 -10.95 10.23
N GLN A 214 33.83 -12.15 10.58
CA GLN A 214 35.26 -12.46 10.72
C GLN A 214 36.08 -12.34 9.42
N SER A 215 35.44 -12.10 8.27
CA SER A 215 36.11 -11.67 7.04
C SER A 215 36.69 -10.26 7.16
N HIS A 216 36.08 -9.40 8.00
CA HIS A 216 36.39 -7.98 8.14
C HIS A 216 37.40 -7.68 9.27
N GLY A 217 37.55 -6.38 9.61
CA GLY A 217 38.41 -5.91 10.69
C GLY A 217 37.86 -6.20 12.08
N ILE A 218 38.76 -6.35 13.07
CA ILE A 218 38.42 -6.75 14.45
C ILE A 218 37.41 -5.81 15.14
N LEU A 219 37.30 -4.55 14.72
CA LEU A 219 36.36 -3.58 15.29
C LEU A 219 34.90 -3.89 14.91
N ASP A 220 34.65 -4.29 13.65
CA ASP A 220 33.33 -4.74 13.20
C ASP A 220 32.95 -6.10 13.81
N VAL A 221 33.93 -6.99 13.96
CA VAL A 221 33.78 -8.27 14.67
C VAL A 221 33.41 -8.04 16.13
N TYR A 222 34.07 -7.09 16.81
CA TYR A 222 33.79 -6.76 18.22
C TYR A 222 32.38 -6.18 18.42
N GLU A 223 31.96 -5.19 17.64
CA GLU A 223 30.60 -4.63 17.75
C GLU A 223 29.52 -5.68 17.46
N THR A 224 29.77 -6.58 16.51
CA THR A 224 28.85 -7.67 16.15
C THR A 224 28.79 -8.73 17.25
N PHE A 225 29.93 -9.10 17.82
CA PHE A 225 30.02 -10.02 18.96
C PHE A 225 29.26 -9.48 20.18
N VAL A 226 29.49 -8.22 20.58
CA VAL A 226 28.76 -7.59 21.69
C VAL A 226 27.26 -7.50 21.38
N SER A 227 26.88 -7.19 20.13
CA SER A 227 25.48 -7.18 19.70
C SER A 227 24.79 -8.54 19.88
N ILE A 228 25.47 -9.62 19.48
CA ILE A 228 24.95 -11.00 19.62
C ILE A 228 24.90 -11.44 21.09
N LEU A 229 25.90 -11.09 21.91
CA LEU A 229 25.84 -11.36 23.35
C LEU A 229 24.66 -10.64 24.03
N GLN A 230 24.39 -9.39 23.63
CA GLN A 230 23.20 -8.66 24.09
C GLN A 230 21.91 -9.36 23.65
N ASP A 231 21.79 -9.77 22.39
CA ASP A 231 20.58 -10.43 21.87
C ASP A 231 20.29 -11.80 22.56
N LEU A 232 21.32 -12.64 22.71
CA LEU A 232 21.22 -13.94 23.42
C LEU A 232 20.72 -13.78 24.87
N VAL A 233 21.11 -12.70 25.54
CA VAL A 233 20.65 -12.37 26.89
C VAL A 233 19.25 -11.76 26.90
N LYS A 234 18.87 -10.95 25.89
CA LYS A 234 17.49 -10.44 25.73
C LYS A 234 16.46 -11.57 25.56
N GLU A 235 16.82 -12.62 24.82
CA GLU A 235 15.94 -13.78 24.56
C GLU A 235 16.05 -14.89 25.62
N GLY A 236 16.89 -14.72 26.65
CA GLY A 236 16.94 -15.65 27.78
C GLY A 236 17.59 -17.01 27.45
N ALA A 237 18.57 -17.04 26.56
CA ALA A 237 19.27 -18.25 26.09
C ALA A 237 20.18 -18.89 27.17
N SER A 238 19.56 -19.34 28.27
CA SER A 238 20.22 -19.80 29.51
C SER A 238 21.21 -20.96 29.33
N GLU A 239 21.02 -21.81 28.32
CA GLU A 239 21.98 -22.85 27.94
C GLU A 239 23.36 -22.31 27.48
N LEU A 240 23.41 -21.07 26.99
CA LEU A 240 24.64 -20.40 26.57
C LEU A 240 25.25 -19.54 27.68
N TYR A 241 24.56 -19.27 28.80
CA TYR A 241 25.01 -18.32 29.82
C TYR A 241 26.39 -18.66 30.41
N GLY A 242 26.70 -19.95 30.57
CA GLY A 242 28.05 -20.39 30.96
C GLY A 242 29.12 -20.03 29.93
N VAL A 243 28.84 -20.25 28.65
CA VAL A 243 29.74 -19.91 27.53
C VAL A 243 29.92 -18.40 27.39
N ILE A 244 28.86 -17.61 27.62
CA ILE A 244 28.96 -16.14 27.64
C ILE A 244 29.84 -15.70 28.82
N GLY A 245 29.67 -16.30 30.01
CA GLY A 245 30.54 -16.08 31.17
C GLY A 245 32.01 -16.35 30.85
N GLU A 246 32.34 -17.55 30.33
CA GLU A 246 33.69 -17.91 29.87
C GLU A 246 34.28 -16.85 28.91
N CYS A 247 33.48 -16.36 27.96
CA CYS A 247 33.92 -15.34 27.00
C CYS A 247 34.16 -13.98 27.66
N LEU A 248 33.32 -13.58 28.63
CA LEU A 248 33.46 -12.33 29.37
C LEU A 248 34.66 -12.34 30.35
N ASP A 249 35.08 -13.52 30.82
CA ASP A 249 36.29 -13.67 31.65
C ASP A 249 37.58 -13.69 30.80
N VAL A 250 37.49 -14.04 29.51
CA VAL A 250 38.59 -13.99 28.53
C VAL A 250 38.88 -12.57 28.02
N ILE A 251 37.85 -11.73 27.89
CA ILE A 251 37.96 -10.41 27.25
C ILE A 251 38.46 -9.33 28.24
N VAL A 252 39.71 -8.92 28.04
CA VAL A 252 40.38 -7.86 28.83
C VAL A 252 40.19 -6.49 28.16
N VAL A 253 38.93 -6.05 28.02
CA VAL A 253 38.54 -4.76 27.43
C VAL A 253 37.58 -4.03 28.37
N ALA A 254 37.86 -2.74 28.64
CA ALA A 254 37.01 -1.88 29.44
C ALA A 254 35.87 -1.29 28.58
N ASP A 255 34.78 -2.06 28.47
CA ASP A 255 33.51 -1.66 27.87
C ASP A 255 32.37 -1.92 28.86
N PHE A 256 31.57 -0.90 29.16
CA PHE A 256 30.46 -1.02 30.10
C PHE A 256 29.42 -2.06 29.65
N ARG A 257 29.28 -2.32 28.34
CA ARG A 257 28.34 -3.32 27.79
C ARG A 257 28.69 -4.73 28.24
N LEU A 258 29.97 -5.05 28.36
CA LEU A 258 30.45 -6.34 28.87
C LEU A 258 30.12 -6.48 30.37
N GLU A 259 30.25 -5.39 31.14
CA GLU A 259 29.89 -5.37 32.56
C GLU A 259 28.37 -5.46 32.79
N LYS A 260 27.56 -4.81 31.95
CA LYS A 260 26.09 -5.01 31.92
C LYS A 260 25.72 -6.47 31.68
N LEU A 261 26.41 -7.16 30.76
CA LEU A 261 26.20 -8.58 30.52
C LEU A 261 26.54 -9.44 31.74
N ARG A 262 27.69 -9.20 32.42
CA ARG A 262 28.03 -9.89 33.68
C ARG A 262 26.95 -9.72 34.74
N LEU A 263 26.38 -8.52 34.88
CA LEU A 263 25.32 -8.21 35.84
C LEU A 263 23.97 -8.87 35.52
N VAL A 264 23.63 -9.10 34.25
CA VAL A 264 22.41 -9.87 33.90
C VAL A 264 22.62 -11.37 34.07
N LEU A 265 23.83 -11.89 33.79
CA LEU A 265 24.17 -13.31 34.02
C LEU A 265 24.24 -13.66 35.51
N ASN A 266 24.71 -12.73 36.36
CA ASN A 266 24.71 -12.90 37.81
C ASN A 266 24.27 -11.60 38.52
N PRO A 267 22.96 -11.39 38.72
CA PRO A 267 22.42 -10.19 39.37
C PRO A 267 22.73 -10.04 40.87
N SER A 268 23.56 -10.91 41.44
CA SER A 268 24.06 -10.80 42.82
C SER A 268 25.43 -10.11 42.93
N ILE A 269 26.09 -9.83 41.79
CA ILE A 269 27.38 -9.12 41.77
C ILE A 269 27.17 -7.63 42.05
N THR A 270 28.04 -7.05 42.89
CA THR A 270 28.07 -5.60 43.12
C THR A 270 28.53 -4.88 41.84
N PRO A 271 27.76 -3.93 41.29
CA PRO A 271 28.13 -3.24 40.05
C PRO A 271 29.45 -2.46 40.16
N ALA A 272 30.33 -2.61 39.16
CA ALA A 272 31.51 -1.77 38.99
C ALA A 272 31.21 -0.43 38.25
N LEU A 273 29.97 -0.22 37.82
CA LEU A 273 29.53 0.95 37.04
C LEU A 273 29.08 2.13 37.92
N PRO A 274 29.23 3.39 37.47
CA PRO A 274 28.76 4.56 38.21
C PRO A 274 27.24 4.59 38.32
N PHE A 275 26.70 5.04 39.46
CA PHE A 275 25.24 5.13 39.65
C PHE A 275 24.60 6.29 38.86
N ARG A 276 23.46 6.01 38.22
CA ARG A 276 22.66 6.96 37.43
C ARG A 276 22.16 8.13 38.29
N PRO A 277 22.43 9.41 37.92
CA PRO A 277 21.97 10.57 38.68
C PRO A 277 20.44 10.75 38.66
N THR A 278 19.75 10.48 39.78
CA THR A 278 18.27 10.48 39.82
C THR A 278 17.61 11.86 39.83
N HIS A 279 18.33 12.98 39.67
CA HIS A 279 17.74 14.32 39.86
C HIS A 279 16.63 14.67 38.87
N LEU A 280 16.76 14.26 37.60
CA LEU A 280 15.73 14.48 36.57
C LEU A 280 14.52 13.56 36.79
N SER A 281 14.76 12.26 36.95
CA SER A 281 13.74 11.24 37.19
C SER A 281 12.99 11.49 38.51
N ASP A 282 13.67 11.88 39.59
CA ASP A 282 13.03 12.26 40.85
C ASP A 282 12.16 13.51 40.70
N ALA A 283 12.58 14.49 39.89
CA ALA A 283 11.75 15.67 39.62
C ALA A 283 10.49 15.29 38.82
N LEU A 284 10.64 14.48 37.78
CA LEU A 284 9.55 13.98 36.94
C LEU A 284 8.56 13.12 37.75
N LEU A 285 9.04 12.08 38.40
CA LEU A 285 8.24 11.09 39.14
C LEU A 285 7.63 11.66 40.43
N SER A 286 8.10 12.81 40.92
CA SER A 286 7.43 13.60 41.97
C SER A 286 6.32 14.53 41.43
N GLY A 287 6.01 14.52 40.13
CA GLY A 287 5.10 15.48 39.51
C GLY A 287 5.65 16.92 39.43
N ARG A 288 6.94 17.14 39.70
CA ARG A 288 7.59 18.47 39.67
C ARG A 288 8.00 18.84 38.24
N THR A 289 7.08 18.72 37.28
CA THR A 289 7.28 18.92 35.84
C THR A 289 8.05 20.20 35.48
N ARG A 290 7.68 21.36 36.05
CA ARG A 290 8.39 22.65 35.81
C ARG A 290 9.84 22.65 36.33
N HIS A 291 10.22 21.70 37.17
CA HIS A 291 11.61 21.48 37.57
C HIS A 291 12.32 20.50 36.61
N ALA A 292 11.67 19.39 36.25
CA ALA A 292 12.21 18.42 35.29
C ALA A 292 12.56 19.08 33.94
N ILE A 293 11.65 19.86 33.35
CA ILE A 293 11.89 20.60 32.11
C ILE A 293 13.08 21.59 32.22
N ARG A 294 13.34 22.14 33.42
CA ARG A 294 14.51 23.02 33.65
C ARG A 294 15.82 22.26 33.81
N LEU A 295 15.78 20.98 34.20
CA LEU A 295 16.94 20.10 34.23
C LEU A 295 17.27 19.61 32.82
N THR A 296 16.28 19.13 32.05
CA THR A 296 16.43 18.74 30.64
C THR A 296 17.11 19.81 29.78
N ARG A 297 16.75 21.10 29.96
CA ARG A 297 17.39 22.23 29.23
C ARG A 297 18.88 22.47 29.56
N ARG A 298 19.46 21.73 30.50
CA ARG A 298 20.86 21.83 30.93
C ARG A 298 21.58 20.47 30.85
N LEU A 299 20.90 19.46 30.32
CA LEU A 299 21.36 18.07 30.33
C LEU A 299 21.86 17.71 28.94
N SER A 300 23.15 17.39 28.85
CA SER A 300 23.75 16.70 27.71
C SER A 300 24.44 15.47 28.27
N SER A 301 23.86 14.30 28.00
CA SER A 301 24.17 13.02 28.63
C SER A 301 24.21 11.91 27.59
N THR A 302 25.14 10.97 27.78
CA THR A 302 25.29 9.76 26.94
C THR A 302 24.37 8.63 27.39
N ASP A 303 23.71 8.75 28.54
CA ASP A 303 22.76 7.76 29.05
C ASP A 303 21.43 7.81 28.28
N PRO A 304 20.97 6.71 27.64
CA PRO A 304 19.66 6.68 26.98
C PRO A 304 18.50 6.99 27.93
N TRP A 305 18.61 6.69 29.23
CA TRP A 305 17.56 7.00 30.21
C TRP A 305 17.38 8.51 30.44
N ASP A 306 18.44 9.31 30.36
CA ASP A 306 18.33 10.77 30.48
C ASP A 306 17.56 11.39 29.30
N VAL A 307 17.69 10.80 28.10
CA VAL A 307 16.92 11.17 26.91
C VAL A 307 15.44 10.81 27.09
N ILE A 308 15.16 9.60 27.58
CA ILE A 308 13.80 9.09 27.83
C ILE A 308 13.09 9.91 28.92
N TYR A 309 13.72 10.13 30.08
CA TYR A 309 13.15 10.96 31.14
C TYR A 309 12.97 12.43 30.71
N SER A 310 13.85 12.93 29.84
CA SER A 310 13.67 14.25 29.22
C SER A 310 12.46 14.29 28.28
N ALA A 311 12.20 13.22 27.53
CA ALA A 311 11.01 13.14 26.68
C ALA A 311 9.72 13.18 27.50
N PHE A 312 9.61 12.42 28.60
CA PHE A 312 8.46 12.51 29.52
C PHE A 312 8.32 13.90 30.15
N ALA A 313 9.43 14.55 30.53
CA ALA A 313 9.38 15.92 31.04
C ALA A 313 8.83 16.90 29.99
N LEU A 314 9.28 16.80 28.74
CA LEU A 314 8.86 17.66 27.64
C LEU A 314 7.44 17.38 27.13
N ALA A 315 6.98 16.12 27.15
CA ALA A 315 5.62 15.70 26.76
C ALA A 315 4.53 16.39 27.60
N SER A 316 4.87 16.87 28.79
CA SER A 316 3.99 17.72 29.61
C SER A 316 3.58 19.03 28.93
N SER A 317 4.26 19.43 27.85
CA SER A 317 3.98 20.66 27.12
C SER A 317 3.05 20.49 25.91
N GLY A 318 2.92 19.27 25.36
CA GLY A 318 2.13 19.00 24.16
C GLY A 318 2.52 19.85 22.94
N LYS A 319 3.83 20.08 22.73
CA LYS A 319 4.34 20.92 21.64
C LYS A 319 5.21 20.14 20.66
N SER A 320 4.96 20.36 19.38
CA SER A 320 5.73 19.81 18.26
C SER A 320 7.23 20.13 18.39
N PRO A 321 8.13 19.32 17.81
CA PRO A 321 9.58 19.49 17.96
C PRO A 321 10.08 20.84 17.42
N ARG A 322 11.22 21.31 17.92
CA ARG A 322 11.85 22.57 17.47
C ARG A 322 13.16 22.30 16.75
N GLY A 323 13.18 22.56 15.45
CA GLY A 323 14.31 22.29 14.57
C GLY A 323 14.32 20.84 14.08
N GLY A 324 15.36 20.51 13.30
CA GLY A 324 15.49 19.21 12.65
C GLY A 324 15.57 18.01 13.59
N LEU A 325 15.32 16.82 13.04
CA LEU A 325 15.50 15.54 13.73
C LEU A 325 16.98 15.20 13.81
N SER A 326 17.48 15.07 15.04
CA SER A 326 18.88 14.79 15.33
C SER A 326 19.02 14.15 16.72
N VAL A 327 20.20 13.62 17.06
CA VAL A 327 20.40 12.89 18.33
C VAL A 327 20.24 13.83 19.53
N SER A 328 20.65 15.09 19.41
CA SER A 328 20.49 16.10 20.47
C SER A 328 19.03 16.59 20.62
N THR A 329 18.21 16.50 19.57
CA THR A 329 16.78 16.87 19.60
C THR A 329 15.83 15.70 19.85
N LEU A 330 16.34 14.46 19.88
CA LEU A 330 15.58 13.21 19.97
C LEU A 330 14.55 13.17 21.11
N ASN A 331 14.86 13.76 22.27
CA ASN A 331 13.93 13.86 23.40
C ASN A 331 12.66 14.70 23.07
N GLN A 332 12.74 15.66 22.15
CA GLN A 332 11.59 16.45 21.69
C GLN A 332 10.70 15.64 20.75
N TRP A 333 11.28 14.81 19.89
CA TRP A 333 10.56 13.96 18.95
C TRP A 333 9.80 12.84 19.66
N ILE A 334 10.42 12.22 20.67
CA ILE A 334 9.75 11.24 21.55
C ILE A 334 8.67 11.94 22.40
N ALA A 335 8.92 13.16 22.89
CA ALA A 335 7.89 13.94 23.60
C ALA A 335 6.68 14.25 22.72
N ALA A 336 6.90 14.59 21.45
CA ALA A 336 5.84 14.85 20.48
C ALA A 336 5.04 13.59 20.18
N ALA A 337 5.72 12.47 19.89
CA ALA A 337 5.11 11.15 19.73
C ALA A 337 4.20 10.76 20.91
N MET A 338 4.54 11.11 22.15
CA MET A 338 3.74 10.76 23.33
C MET A 338 2.57 11.71 23.63
N SER A 339 2.49 12.90 23.03
CA SER A 339 1.59 13.96 23.56
C SER A 339 1.08 15.06 22.62
N CYS A 340 1.56 15.13 21.37
CA CYS A 340 1.10 16.14 20.41
C CYS A 340 -0.15 15.71 19.65
N ASP A 341 -0.80 16.70 19.04
CA ASP A 341 -1.85 16.52 18.05
C ASP A 341 -1.24 16.03 16.71
N CYS A 342 -2.00 15.27 15.92
CA CYS A 342 -1.49 14.56 14.73
C CYS A 342 -1.37 15.45 13.47
N GLU A 343 -0.68 16.59 13.58
CA GLU A 343 -0.51 17.55 12.49
C GLU A 343 0.53 17.12 11.44
N ASN A 344 1.58 16.39 11.82
CA ASN A 344 2.75 16.12 10.95
C ASN A 344 3.39 14.74 11.22
N GLY A 345 2.81 13.67 10.66
CA GLY A 345 3.44 12.34 10.53
C GLY A 345 3.68 11.55 11.83
N ASP A 346 4.30 10.37 11.69
CA ASP A 346 4.67 9.51 12.83
C ASP A 346 6.05 9.90 13.40
N TYR A 347 6.04 10.80 14.39
CA TYR A 347 7.21 11.21 15.14
C TYR A 347 8.01 10.03 15.74
N ALA A 348 7.36 8.91 16.08
CA ALA A 348 8.03 7.74 16.66
C ALA A 348 8.77 6.91 15.60
N ALA A 349 8.17 6.72 14.43
CA ALA A 349 8.83 6.08 13.29
C ALA A 349 10.02 6.91 12.78
N LEU A 350 9.89 8.24 12.74
CA LEU A 350 10.99 9.14 12.38
C LEU A 350 12.13 9.06 13.41
N ALA A 351 11.82 9.15 14.70
CA ALA A 351 12.79 8.96 15.78
C ALA A 351 13.48 7.57 15.69
N ALA A 352 12.73 6.50 15.37
CA ALA A 352 13.27 5.17 15.18
C ALA A 352 14.20 5.06 13.96
N LYS A 353 13.90 5.74 12.83
CA LYS A 353 14.80 5.84 11.67
C LYS A 353 16.15 6.45 12.08
N LEU A 354 16.13 7.56 12.81
CA LEU A 354 17.34 8.19 13.33
C LEU A 354 18.10 7.26 14.28
N CYS A 355 17.42 6.59 15.22
CA CYS A 355 18.04 5.64 16.13
C CYS A 355 18.70 4.45 15.40
N LEU A 356 18.15 4.00 14.27
CA LEU A 356 18.76 2.96 13.44
C LEU A 356 19.95 3.49 12.63
N ASN A 357 19.89 4.72 12.12
CA ASN A 357 21.00 5.37 11.40
C ASN A 357 22.19 5.66 12.32
N PHE A 358 21.95 6.09 13.56
CA PHE A 358 22.98 6.32 14.57
C PHE A 358 23.25 5.11 15.49
N ARG A 359 22.72 3.91 15.19
CA ARG A 359 22.78 2.72 16.08
C ARG A 359 24.20 2.28 16.45
N GLY A 360 25.21 2.69 15.67
CA GLY A 360 26.62 2.53 16.05
C GLY A 360 27.01 3.20 17.37
N LEU A 361 26.18 4.12 17.90
CA LEU A 361 26.36 4.83 19.17
C LEU A 361 25.37 4.33 20.22
N SER A 362 25.85 4.06 21.44
CA SER A 362 25.06 3.39 22.49
C SER A 362 23.80 4.16 22.88
N VAL A 363 23.85 5.50 22.96
CA VAL A 363 22.68 6.35 23.27
C VAL A 363 21.55 6.16 22.25
N ALA A 364 21.86 6.11 20.96
CA ALA A 364 20.89 5.92 19.88
C ALA A 364 20.38 4.47 19.83
N ALA A 365 21.26 3.49 20.09
CA ALA A 365 20.87 2.09 20.22
C ALA A 365 19.86 1.90 21.38
N GLY A 366 20.18 2.35 22.60
CA GLY A 366 19.33 2.20 23.78
C GLY A 366 17.99 2.94 23.69
N VAL A 367 17.97 4.15 23.15
CA VAL A 367 16.71 4.87 22.86
C VAL A 367 15.91 4.18 21.74
N GLY A 368 16.59 3.52 20.78
CA GLY A 368 15.97 2.63 19.80
C GLY A 368 15.27 1.43 20.43
N GLU A 369 15.88 0.77 21.42
CA GLU A 369 15.24 -0.34 22.17
C GLU A 369 13.99 0.15 22.96
N PHE A 370 14.04 1.37 23.52
CA PHE A 370 12.86 1.98 24.15
C PHE A 370 11.77 2.28 23.12
N LEU A 371 12.12 2.83 21.95
CA LEU A 371 11.16 3.09 20.87
C LEU A 371 10.55 1.80 20.30
N ALA A 372 11.30 0.69 20.26
CA ALA A 372 10.77 -0.62 19.89
C ALA A 372 9.78 -1.17 20.93
N GLN A 373 10.03 -0.99 22.23
CA GLN A 373 9.07 -1.35 23.28
C GLN A 373 7.85 -0.41 23.34
N LEU A 374 8.01 0.84 22.90
CA LEU A 374 6.94 1.83 22.83
C LEU A 374 6.04 1.64 21.60
N ARG A 375 6.61 1.32 20.44
CA ARG A 375 5.91 0.88 19.21
C ARG A 375 5.65 -0.63 19.29
N ARG A 376 4.80 -1.01 20.24
CA ARG A 376 4.43 -2.41 20.54
C ARG A 376 3.94 -3.10 19.26
N SER A 377 4.39 -4.33 19.00
CA SER A 377 3.84 -5.13 17.91
C SER A 377 2.62 -5.92 18.36
N ARG A 378 2.51 -6.25 19.65
CA ARG A 378 1.35 -6.93 20.23
C ARG A 378 0.88 -6.23 21.51
N PRO A 379 -0.43 -6.20 21.79
CA PRO A 379 -0.96 -5.57 23.01
C PRO A 379 -0.40 -6.21 24.30
N ASP A 380 0.01 -7.47 24.27
CA ASP A 380 0.55 -8.26 25.39
C ASP A 380 2.10 -8.25 25.51
N ASP A 381 2.84 -7.56 24.63
CA ASP A 381 4.32 -7.50 24.66
C ASP A 381 4.88 -7.14 26.06
N ALA A 382 5.80 -7.95 26.58
CA ALA A 382 6.39 -7.71 27.90
C ALA A 382 7.23 -6.43 27.92
N TRP A 383 6.97 -5.53 28.89
CA TRP A 383 7.88 -4.42 29.18
C TRP A 383 9.20 -4.96 29.73
N ARG A 384 10.32 -4.65 29.05
CA ARG A 384 11.67 -5.12 29.35
C ARG A 384 12.62 -3.91 29.47
N GLN A 385 12.33 -2.99 30.41
CA GLN A 385 13.07 -1.75 30.64
C GLN A 385 14.59 -1.94 30.72
N TRP A 386 15.05 -3.04 31.32
CA TRP A 386 16.47 -3.33 31.55
C TRP A 386 17.29 -3.47 30.26
N ILE A 387 16.63 -3.76 29.13
CA ILE A 387 17.27 -3.82 27.80
C ILE A 387 17.85 -2.45 27.39
N VAL A 388 17.19 -1.35 27.74
CA VAL A 388 17.73 0.02 27.55
C VAL A 388 19.03 0.19 28.35
N GLY A 389 19.05 -0.37 29.57
CA GLY A 389 20.20 -0.38 30.46
C GLY A 389 21.45 -1.07 29.88
N LEU A 390 21.31 -2.01 28.94
CA LEU A 390 22.46 -2.65 28.25
C LEU A 390 23.31 -1.67 27.42
N TYR A 391 22.77 -0.48 27.12
CA TYR A 391 23.41 0.57 26.32
C TYR A 391 23.74 1.84 27.13
N SER A 392 23.59 1.78 28.46
CA SER A 392 23.90 2.85 29.40
C SER A 392 25.25 2.61 30.12
N ASP A 393 26.11 3.63 30.18
CA ASP A 393 27.39 3.59 30.90
C ASP A 393 27.21 3.66 32.42
N ALA A 394 26.18 4.37 32.89
CA ALA A 394 25.72 4.36 34.28
C ALA A 394 24.78 3.17 34.59
N ILE A 395 24.67 2.80 35.87
CA ILE A 395 23.66 1.85 36.36
C ILE A 395 22.58 2.53 37.20
N GLY A 396 21.33 2.29 36.85
CA GLY A 396 20.17 2.63 37.66
C GLY A 396 19.31 1.40 37.96
N ILE A 397 18.28 1.59 38.80
CA ILE A 397 17.32 0.55 39.19
C ILE A 397 16.55 -0.02 38.00
N GLU A 398 16.40 0.78 36.94
CA GLU A 398 15.73 0.43 35.69
C GLU A 398 16.42 -0.72 34.94
N ASP A 399 17.71 -0.94 35.23
CA ASP A 399 18.58 -1.87 34.52
C ASP A 399 18.58 -3.29 35.13
N VAL A 400 17.79 -3.52 36.19
CA VAL A 400 17.99 -4.66 37.10
C VAL A 400 16.82 -5.64 37.11
N THR A 401 17.15 -6.92 36.96
CA THR A 401 16.24 -8.09 36.98
C THR A 401 16.25 -8.86 38.31
N ALA A 402 16.94 -8.34 39.32
CA ALA A 402 17.22 -9.01 40.60
C ALA A 402 16.05 -8.99 41.60
N SER A 403 16.20 -9.72 42.71
CA SER A 403 15.22 -9.76 43.80
C SER A 403 15.08 -8.43 44.55
N ALA A 404 13.92 -8.19 45.17
CA ALA A 404 13.64 -7.01 45.99
C ALA A 404 14.68 -6.72 47.08
N THR A 405 15.23 -7.79 47.69
CA THR A 405 16.28 -7.71 48.72
C THR A 405 17.58 -7.20 48.11
N THR A 406 17.96 -7.73 46.94
CA THR A 406 19.17 -7.34 46.20
C THR A 406 19.10 -5.89 45.73
N ILE A 407 17.99 -5.47 45.13
CA ILE A 407 17.79 -4.08 44.70
C ILE A 407 17.85 -3.13 45.90
N SER A 408 17.23 -3.52 47.02
CA SER A 408 17.23 -2.76 48.28
C SER A 408 18.60 -2.61 48.96
N SER A 409 19.61 -3.40 48.59
CA SER A 409 20.98 -3.27 49.09
C SER A 409 21.91 -2.50 48.15
N ILE A 410 21.57 -2.44 46.85
CA ILE A 410 22.39 -1.78 45.82
C ILE A 410 22.03 -0.29 45.68
N PHE A 411 20.74 0.08 45.70
CA PHE A 411 20.30 1.45 45.40
C PHE A 411 19.83 2.22 46.64
N SER A 412 20.17 3.51 46.68
CA SER A 412 19.70 4.45 47.70
C SER A 412 18.19 4.75 47.58
N GLN A 413 17.59 5.24 48.67
CA GLN A 413 16.19 5.66 48.66
C GLN A 413 16.03 7.00 47.94
N SER A 414 15.33 6.98 46.81
CA SER A 414 14.94 8.14 46.01
C SER A 414 13.49 7.99 45.54
N LYS A 415 12.93 8.98 44.85
CA LYS A 415 11.59 8.83 44.24
C LYS A 415 11.65 7.82 43.09
N THR A 416 12.75 7.83 42.35
CA THR A 416 13.04 6.92 41.23
C THR A 416 13.13 5.47 41.70
N SER A 417 13.93 5.19 42.73
CA SER A 417 13.99 3.83 43.28
C SER A 417 12.67 3.40 43.92
N ALA A 418 11.94 4.31 44.57
CA ALA A 418 10.64 4.00 45.14
C ALA A 418 9.54 3.67 44.11
N VAL A 419 9.60 4.23 42.90
CA VAL A 419 8.67 3.90 41.79
C VAL A 419 9.09 2.61 41.10
N TRP A 420 10.37 2.45 40.72
CA TRP A 420 10.80 1.24 40.01
C TRP A 420 10.79 -0.02 40.88
N MET A 421 10.99 0.07 42.19
CA MET A 421 10.69 -1.04 43.12
C MET A 421 9.24 -1.53 42.99
N ARG A 422 8.27 -0.64 42.74
CA ARG A 422 6.87 -1.06 42.53
C ARG A 422 6.69 -1.81 41.21
N ALA A 423 7.36 -1.38 40.14
CA ALA A 423 7.32 -2.03 38.83
C ALA A 423 8.02 -3.39 38.81
N LEU A 424 9.10 -3.56 39.60
CA LEU A 424 9.87 -4.80 39.67
C LEU A 424 9.33 -5.79 40.71
N THR A 425 8.77 -5.31 41.83
CA THR A 425 8.51 -6.15 43.01
C THR A 425 7.16 -5.90 43.69
N GLY A 426 6.26 -5.14 43.05
CA GLY A 426 4.89 -4.86 43.52
C GLY A 426 4.80 -4.05 44.82
N SER A 427 5.93 -3.62 45.36
CA SER A 427 6.05 -3.13 46.74
C SER A 427 7.18 -2.10 46.85
N SER A 428 7.08 -1.20 47.82
CA SER A 428 8.08 -0.14 48.02
C SER A 428 8.03 0.37 49.45
N LYS A 429 9.18 0.77 49.99
CA LYS A 429 9.31 1.34 51.34
C LYS A 429 8.65 2.73 51.46
N ILE A 430 8.34 3.39 50.34
CA ILE A 430 7.62 4.66 50.31
C ILE A 430 6.16 4.41 49.90
N ALA A 431 5.25 4.76 50.81
CA ALA A 431 3.82 4.84 50.52
C ALA A 431 3.55 6.02 49.57
N ASP A 432 3.00 5.72 48.39
CA ASP A 432 2.70 6.67 47.34
C ASP A 432 1.56 6.13 46.47
N THR A 433 0.67 7.02 46.03
CA THR A 433 -0.49 6.73 45.16
C THR A 433 -0.51 7.63 43.91
N ALA A 434 0.50 8.50 43.74
CA ALA A 434 0.64 9.32 42.54
C ALA A 434 0.67 8.47 41.26
N ALA A 435 0.22 9.04 40.13
CA ALA A 435 0.09 8.33 38.86
C ALA A 435 1.35 7.51 38.44
N PRO A 436 2.60 8.01 38.57
CA PRO A 436 3.78 7.18 38.24
C PRO A 436 3.89 5.89 39.08
N SER A 437 3.52 5.94 40.36
CA SER A 437 3.50 4.75 41.24
C SER A 437 2.35 3.80 40.93
N ARG A 438 1.20 4.30 40.43
CA ARG A 438 0.11 3.44 39.96
C ARG A 438 0.46 2.73 38.65
N LEU A 439 1.03 3.44 37.69
CA LEU A 439 1.52 2.86 36.44
C LEU A 439 2.63 1.83 36.68
N ALA A 440 3.53 2.09 37.62
CA ALA A 440 4.52 1.10 38.04
C ALA A 440 3.86 -0.15 38.64
N THR A 441 2.90 0.00 39.56
CA THR A 441 2.19 -1.14 40.14
C THR A 441 1.36 -1.93 39.11
N SER A 442 0.77 -1.30 38.09
CA SER A 442 0.08 -2.03 37.03
C SER A 442 1.05 -2.79 36.11
N ILE A 443 2.19 -2.19 35.73
CA ILE A 443 3.25 -2.88 34.96
C ILE A 443 3.74 -4.14 35.70
N PHE A 444 3.92 -4.06 37.02
CA PHE A 444 4.20 -5.24 37.84
C PHE A 444 3.10 -6.30 37.72
N TYR A 445 1.84 -5.92 37.95
CA TYR A 445 0.73 -6.88 37.89
C TYR A 445 0.59 -7.55 36.51
N LEU A 446 0.79 -6.81 35.42
CA LEU A 446 0.86 -7.38 34.06
C LEU A 446 2.01 -8.39 33.94
N SER A 447 3.23 -8.04 34.35
CA SER A 447 4.39 -8.94 34.29
C SER A 447 4.26 -10.20 35.16
N THR A 448 3.40 -10.17 36.19
CA THR A 448 3.08 -11.33 37.05
C THR A 448 1.79 -12.08 36.65
N GLY A 449 1.17 -11.76 35.52
CA GLY A 449 -0.05 -12.43 35.06
C GLY A 449 -1.29 -12.16 35.91
N CYS A 450 -1.38 -10.97 36.53
CA CYS A 450 -2.55 -10.47 37.25
C CYS A 450 -3.20 -9.27 36.51
N PRO A 451 -3.74 -9.45 35.29
CA PRO A 451 -4.26 -8.33 34.51
C PRO A 451 -5.54 -7.72 35.11
N ASP A 452 -6.26 -8.45 35.96
CA ASP A 452 -7.36 -7.98 36.81
C ASP A 452 -6.96 -6.74 37.62
N LYS A 453 -5.88 -6.85 38.40
CA LYS A 453 -5.41 -5.77 39.29
C LYS A 453 -4.74 -4.63 38.51
N ALA A 454 -4.22 -4.92 37.32
CA ALA A 454 -3.73 -3.89 36.42
C ALA A 454 -4.89 -3.05 35.86
N TYR A 455 -5.98 -3.70 35.43
CA TYR A 455 -7.20 -3.04 34.97
C TYR A 455 -7.86 -2.21 36.07
N ASP A 456 -8.05 -2.75 37.27
CA ASP A 456 -8.67 -2.02 38.41
C ASP A 456 -7.93 -0.72 38.76
N ILE A 457 -6.59 -0.74 38.67
CA ILE A 457 -5.77 0.45 38.92
C ILE A 457 -5.86 1.46 37.76
N LEU A 458 -5.76 1.00 36.51
CA LEU A 458 -5.65 1.85 35.33
C LEU A 458 -6.99 2.43 34.84
N SER A 459 -8.12 1.78 35.15
CA SER A 459 -9.47 2.25 34.83
C SER A 459 -10.02 3.29 35.82
N SER A 460 -9.38 3.45 36.99
CA SER A 460 -9.91 4.27 38.10
C SER A 460 -9.85 5.80 37.89
N GLU A 461 -8.88 6.29 37.12
CA GLU A 461 -8.62 7.72 36.87
C GLU A 461 -7.93 7.93 35.52
N GLU A 462 -8.18 9.08 34.88
CA GLU A 462 -7.44 9.49 33.68
C GLU A 462 -5.98 9.89 33.99
N PRO A 463 -5.01 9.48 33.17
CA PRO A 463 -3.59 9.76 33.39
C PRO A 463 -3.20 11.23 33.14
N PRO A 464 -2.12 11.72 33.76
CA PRO A 464 -1.52 12.99 33.37
C PRO A 464 -0.90 12.86 31.96
N LYS A 465 -1.03 13.89 31.13
CA LYS A 465 -0.60 13.91 29.71
C LYS A 465 0.71 13.15 29.37
N PRO A 466 1.82 13.27 30.12
CA PRO A 466 3.08 12.55 29.80
C PRO A 466 2.99 11.02 29.88
N LEU A 467 2.08 10.50 30.70
CA LEU A 467 1.92 9.06 30.90
C LEU A 467 0.80 8.48 30.04
N HIS A 468 0.00 9.32 29.37
CA HIS A 468 -1.24 8.94 28.68
C HIS A 468 -1.05 7.76 27.74
N ALA A 469 -0.10 7.86 26.81
CA ALA A 469 0.22 6.81 25.84
C ALA A 469 0.50 5.45 26.51
N ILE A 470 1.43 5.40 27.47
CA ILE A 470 1.83 4.15 28.14
C ILE A 470 0.74 3.64 29.09
N TRP A 471 -0.01 4.51 29.73
CA TRP A 471 -1.13 4.14 30.61
C TRP A 471 -2.24 3.45 29.81
N LYS A 472 -2.65 4.02 28.68
CA LYS A 472 -3.70 3.47 27.82
C LYS A 472 -3.21 2.21 27.08
N MET A 473 -1.94 2.13 26.66
CA MET A 473 -1.34 0.89 26.16
C MET A 473 -1.23 -0.21 27.24
N SER A 474 -0.99 0.14 28.51
CA SER A 474 -0.99 -0.83 29.62
C SER A 474 -2.40 -1.29 29.99
N LEU A 475 -3.42 -0.43 29.82
CA LEU A 475 -4.82 -0.80 29.95
C LEU A 475 -5.24 -1.73 28.81
N LEU A 476 -4.79 -1.46 27.58
CA LEU A 476 -4.99 -2.33 26.41
C LEU A 476 -4.37 -3.71 26.60
N HIS A 477 -3.15 -3.79 27.19
CA HIS A 477 -2.54 -5.05 27.62
C HIS A 477 -3.44 -5.78 28.63
N ALA A 478 -3.89 -5.09 29.70
CA ALA A 478 -4.76 -5.70 30.71
C ALA A 478 -6.04 -6.28 30.11
N LEU A 479 -6.72 -5.53 29.24
CA LEU A 479 -7.93 -5.95 28.55
C LEU A 479 -7.69 -7.14 27.59
N HIS A 480 -6.56 -7.15 26.88
CA HIS A 480 -6.19 -8.29 26.02
C HIS A 480 -5.90 -9.55 26.83
N ALA A 481 -5.14 -9.44 27.92
CA ALA A 481 -4.82 -10.56 28.81
C ALA A 481 -6.04 -11.08 29.62
N LEU A 482 -7.05 -10.23 29.86
CA LEU A 482 -8.36 -10.63 30.39
C LEU A 482 -9.30 -11.26 29.35
N GLY A 483 -9.02 -11.07 28.05
CA GLY A 483 -9.92 -11.45 26.96
C GLY A 483 -11.15 -10.55 26.80
N ASP A 484 -11.20 -9.36 27.42
CA ASP A 484 -12.34 -8.43 27.30
C ASP A 484 -12.29 -7.66 25.97
N ARG A 485 -12.80 -8.31 24.93
CA ARG A 485 -12.86 -7.79 23.57
C ARG A 485 -13.79 -6.58 23.44
N SER A 486 -14.89 -6.54 24.19
CA SER A 486 -15.82 -5.40 24.17
C SER A 486 -15.11 -4.13 24.62
N GLN A 487 -14.37 -4.20 25.73
CA GLN A 487 -13.58 -3.06 26.20
C GLN A 487 -12.34 -2.76 25.35
N LYS A 488 -11.66 -3.76 24.76
CA LYS A 488 -10.61 -3.49 23.75
C LYS A 488 -11.12 -2.62 22.61
N ILE A 489 -12.29 -2.95 22.07
CA ILE A 489 -12.92 -2.21 20.97
C ILE A 489 -13.27 -0.78 21.39
N VAL A 490 -13.81 -0.59 22.61
CA VAL A 490 -14.08 0.75 23.17
C VAL A 490 -12.79 1.57 23.32
N LEU A 491 -11.73 1.01 23.92
CA LEU A 491 -10.48 1.72 24.16
C LEU A 491 -9.74 2.09 22.87
N VAL A 492 -9.68 1.18 21.89
CA VAL A 492 -9.02 1.47 20.60
C VAL A 492 -9.78 2.54 19.81
N ALA A 493 -11.12 2.56 19.90
CA ALA A 493 -11.93 3.59 19.28
C ALA A 493 -11.79 4.96 19.95
N SER A 494 -11.94 5.02 21.28
CA SER A 494 -11.96 6.29 22.01
C SER A 494 -10.62 7.02 21.91
N GLU A 495 -9.50 6.31 22.05
CA GLU A 495 -8.15 6.88 21.93
C GLU A 495 -7.79 7.23 20.47
N GLY A 496 -8.29 6.46 19.50
CA GLY A 496 -8.09 6.73 18.07
C GLY A 496 -8.86 7.94 17.54
N ALA A 497 -10.01 8.25 18.15
CA ALA A 497 -10.81 9.44 17.81
C ALA A 497 -10.14 10.76 18.21
N LEU A 498 -9.24 10.76 19.21
CA LEU A 498 -8.66 11.99 19.80
C LEU A 498 -7.66 12.73 18.89
N GLY A 499 -7.27 12.19 17.74
CA GLY A 499 -6.33 12.85 16.81
C GLY A 499 -4.95 13.12 17.42
N LYS A 500 -4.42 12.19 18.23
CA LYS A 500 -3.14 12.35 18.93
C LYS A 500 -2.04 11.50 18.31
N ALA A 501 -0.84 12.05 18.23
CA ALA A 501 0.33 11.40 17.66
C ALA A 501 0.64 10.04 18.30
N TYR A 502 0.36 9.86 19.60
CA TYR A 502 0.62 8.58 20.29
C TYR A 502 -0.21 7.42 19.76
N PHE A 503 -1.26 7.65 18.98
CA PHE A 503 -2.04 6.57 18.39
C PHE A 503 -1.29 5.82 17.27
N SER A 504 -0.16 6.34 16.78
CA SER A 504 0.77 5.55 15.95
C SER A 504 1.46 4.41 16.72
N LEU A 505 1.46 4.47 18.06
CA LEU A 505 2.08 3.47 18.94
C LEU A 505 1.17 2.27 19.27
N PHE A 506 -0.12 2.35 18.93
CA PHE A 506 -1.10 1.32 19.28
C PHE A 506 -1.04 0.12 18.30
N PRO A 507 -0.89 -1.12 18.78
CA PRO A 507 -0.95 -2.35 17.96
C PRO A 507 -2.41 -2.66 17.58
N VAL A 508 -3.00 -1.83 16.72
CA VAL A 508 -4.44 -1.85 16.41
C VAL A 508 -4.87 -3.15 15.71
N VAL A 509 -4.01 -3.75 14.88
CA VAL A 509 -4.33 -4.98 14.16
C VAL A 509 -4.38 -6.14 15.14
N GLU A 510 -3.29 -6.34 15.88
CA GLU A 510 -3.05 -7.43 16.82
C GLU A 510 -3.91 -7.33 18.09
N SER A 511 -4.53 -6.15 18.34
CA SER A 511 -5.53 -5.96 19.39
C SER A 511 -6.96 -6.34 19.00
N LEU A 512 -7.25 -6.37 17.69
CA LEU A 512 -8.60 -6.50 17.15
C LEU A 512 -8.78 -7.72 16.22
N GLU A 513 -7.71 -8.38 15.79
CA GLU A 513 -7.73 -9.58 14.94
C GLU A 513 -8.50 -10.76 15.58
N ASP A 514 -8.44 -10.90 16.92
CA ASP A 514 -9.20 -11.94 17.64
C ASP A 514 -10.68 -11.58 17.84
N CYS A 515 -11.09 -10.33 17.62
CA CYS A 515 -12.45 -9.88 17.89
C CYS A 515 -13.45 -10.37 16.84
N ALA A 516 -14.46 -11.12 17.28
CA ALA A 516 -15.55 -11.57 16.42
C ALA A 516 -16.61 -10.48 16.25
N TRP A 517 -17.46 -10.58 15.22
CA TRP A 517 -18.54 -9.61 14.97
C TRP A 517 -19.45 -9.38 16.19
N GLU A 518 -19.72 -10.42 16.97
CA GLU A 518 -20.57 -10.33 18.16
C GLU A 518 -19.90 -9.50 19.28
N ASP A 519 -18.57 -9.43 19.34
CA ASP A 519 -17.83 -8.58 20.26
C ASP A 519 -18.03 -7.09 19.92
N TYR A 520 -17.91 -6.72 18.63
CA TYR A 520 -18.22 -5.36 18.14
C TYR A 520 -19.68 -4.99 18.37
N LYS A 521 -20.61 -5.91 18.12
CA LYS A 521 -22.05 -5.70 18.38
C LYS A 521 -22.35 -5.45 19.86
N ASN A 522 -21.53 -5.98 20.78
CA ASN A 522 -21.69 -5.84 22.23
C ASN A 522 -20.71 -4.82 22.86
N ALA A 523 -20.05 -3.97 22.05
CA ALA A 523 -19.34 -2.80 22.52
C ALA A 523 -20.30 -1.83 23.26
N ALA A 524 -19.92 -1.41 24.47
CA ALA A 524 -20.80 -0.60 25.33
C ALA A 524 -20.94 0.87 24.86
N ALA A 525 -19.87 1.47 24.33
CA ALA A 525 -19.91 2.80 23.75
C ALA A 525 -20.48 2.74 22.31
N PRO A 526 -21.56 3.47 21.96
CA PRO A 526 -22.26 3.26 20.68
C PRO A 526 -21.40 3.43 19.43
N LEU A 527 -20.52 4.44 19.40
CA LEU A 527 -19.66 4.75 18.26
C LEU A 527 -18.39 3.87 18.19
N ALA A 528 -18.07 3.09 19.23
CA ALA A 528 -16.81 2.37 19.29
C ALA A 528 -16.65 1.32 18.19
N ALA A 529 -17.69 0.54 17.90
CA ALA A 529 -17.64 -0.50 16.88
C ALA A 529 -17.27 0.04 15.48
N PRO A 530 -17.97 1.04 14.90
CA PRO A 530 -17.58 1.59 13.61
C PRO A 530 -16.23 2.33 13.64
N ILE A 531 -15.87 3.04 14.71
CA ILE A 531 -14.58 3.73 14.79
C ILE A 531 -13.42 2.72 14.83
N ALA A 532 -13.50 1.68 15.67
CA ALA A 532 -12.48 0.63 15.74
C ALA A 532 -12.34 -0.15 14.42
N LEU A 533 -13.45 -0.49 13.76
CA LEU A 533 -13.44 -1.17 12.47
C LEU A 533 -12.85 -0.31 11.35
N HIS A 534 -13.04 1.02 11.38
CA HIS A 534 -12.37 1.94 10.47
C HIS A 534 -10.85 2.02 10.73
N LEU A 535 -10.44 2.10 12.01
CA LEU A 535 -9.03 2.11 12.42
C LEU A 535 -8.29 0.80 12.10
N LEU A 536 -9.01 -0.33 12.06
CA LEU A 536 -8.50 -1.63 11.62
C LEU A 536 -8.46 -1.72 10.09
N TRP A 537 -9.53 -1.30 9.39
CA TRP A 537 -9.60 -1.36 7.93
C TRP A 537 -8.53 -0.48 7.27
N THR A 538 -8.32 0.75 7.75
CA THR A 538 -7.26 1.66 7.27
C THR A 538 -5.83 1.16 7.45
N ARG A 539 -5.62 0.05 8.18
CA ARG A 539 -4.32 -0.63 8.35
C ARG A 539 -4.21 -1.98 7.63
N THR A 540 -5.32 -2.52 7.13
CA THR A 540 -5.40 -3.90 6.61
C THR A 540 -6.06 -4.02 5.23
N GLU A 541 -6.76 -2.98 4.78
CA GLU A 541 -7.64 -2.91 3.59
C GLU A 541 -8.64 -4.09 3.47
N ASN A 542 -8.85 -4.87 4.54
CA ASN A 542 -9.54 -6.15 4.51
C ASN A 542 -11.06 -5.99 4.25
N SER A 543 -11.56 -6.66 3.20
CA SER A 543 -12.95 -6.58 2.73
C SER A 543 -13.98 -7.13 3.73
N GLN A 544 -13.60 -8.08 4.60
CA GLN A 544 -14.44 -8.52 5.71
C GLN A 544 -14.59 -7.41 6.75
N THR A 545 -13.50 -6.71 7.09
CA THR A 545 -13.52 -5.56 8.01
C THR A 545 -14.36 -4.42 7.45
N ALA A 546 -14.21 -4.09 6.15
CA ALA A 546 -15.04 -3.10 5.47
C ALA A 546 -16.54 -3.47 5.51
N SER A 547 -16.87 -4.75 5.34
CA SER A 547 -18.24 -5.25 5.43
C SER A 547 -18.82 -5.15 6.84
N GLN A 548 -18.03 -5.45 7.87
CA GLN A 548 -18.42 -5.28 9.28
C GLN A 548 -18.57 -3.79 9.64
N LEU A 549 -17.68 -2.92 9.15
CA LEU A 549 -17.71 -1.47 9.34
C LEU A 549 -19.03 -0.87 8.84
N ARG A 550 -19.41 -1.16 7.60
CA ARG A 550 -20.70 -0.76 7.00
C ARG A 550 -21.89 -1.20 7.84
N PHE A 551 -21.89 -2.45 8.33
CA PHE A 551 -22.95 -2.95 9.21
C PHE A 551 -22.97 -2.23 10.56
N ALA A 552 -21.80 -1.96 11.17
CA ALA A 552 -21.66 -1.26 12.45
C ALA A 552 -22.18 0.19 12.36
N THR A 553 -21.81 0.93 11.32
CA THR A 553 -22.32 2.28 11.01
C THR A 553 -23.85 2.26 10.89
N GLY A 554 -24.40 1.34 10.10
CA GLY A 554 -25.85 1.17 9.97
C GLY A 554 -26.54 0.66 11.23
N LEU A 555 -25.84 0.01 12.16
CA LEU A 555 -26.38 -0.46 13.43
C LEU A 555 -26.41 0.65 14.50
N VAL A 556 -25.35 1.45 14.62
CA VAL A 556 -25.29 2.52 15.64
C VAL A 556 -26.34 3.61 15.39
N LEU A 557 -26.50 4.05 14.15
CA LEU A 557 -27.49 5.07 13.77
C LEU A 557 -28.91 4.63 14.15
N ARG A 558 -29.27 3.37 13.86
CA ARG A 558 -30.54 2.76 14.31
C ARG A 558 -30.65 2.60 15.84
N ARG A 559 -29.55 2.30 16.55
CA ARG A 559 -29.54 2.23 18.03
C ARG A 559 -29.76 3.59 18.68
N LEU A 560 -29.27 4.67 18.06
CA LEU A 560 -29.41 6.04 18.53
C LEU A 560 -30.73 6.71 18.07
N GLY A 561 -31.53 6.04 17.23
CA GLY A 561 -32.75 6.62 16.64
C GLY A 561 -32.50 7.67 15.56
N VAL A 562 -31.25 7.79 15.09
CA VAL A 562 -30.81 8.81 14.14
C VAL A 562 -30.90 8.25 12.71
N ASN A 563 -31.78 8.81 11.89
CA ASN A 563 -31.97 8.36 10.50
C ASN A 563 -30.96 8.95 9.50
N ARG A 564 -30.28 10.04 9.87
CA ARG A 564 -29.34 10.80 9.04
C ARG A 564 -28.13 11.24 9.89
N PRO A 565 -26.89 10.80 9.58
CA PRO A 565 -25.71 11.12 10.40
C PRO A 565 -25.51 12.61 10.72
N SER A 566 -25.86 13.52 9.82
CA SER A 566 -25.82 14.98 10.04
C SER A 566 -26.60 15.42 11.29
N LEU A 567 -27.67 14.71 11.67
CA LEU A 567 -28.49 14.99 12.86
C LEU A 567 -27.91 14.39 14.16
N LEU A 568 -26.76 13.71 14.10
CA LEU A 568 -26.14 13.06 15.25
C LEU A 568 -25.76 14.03 16.40
N PRO A 569 -25.19 15.23 16.16
CA PRO A 569 -24.80 16.13 17.25
C PRO A 569 -26.00 16.60 18.07
N ASP A 570 -27.07 17.04 17.41
CA ASP A 570 -28.31 17.50 18.06
C ASP A 570 -29.03 16.39 18.83
N SER A 571 -28.94 15.16 18.32
CA SER A 571 -29.67 14.00 18.87
C SER A 571 -28.97 13.33 20.07
N ALA A 572 -27.69 13.60 20.30
CA ALA A 572 -26.84 12.72 21.12
C ALA A 572 -25.97 13.46 22.15
N ALA A 573 -26.58 14.35 22.95
CA ALA A 573 -25.92 15.21 23.96
C ALA A 573 -25.05 14.51 25.03
N ASN A 574 -25.01 13.17 25.09
CA ASN A 574 -24.18 12.38 26.00
C ASN A 574 -23.00 11.65 25.31
N LEU A 575 -22.77 11.85 24.01
CA LEU A 575 -21.65 11.23 23.28
C LEU A 575 -20.39 12.12 23.27
N ASN A 576 -19.22 11.49 23.16
CA ASN A 576 -17.93 12.17 23.08
C ASN A 576 -17.82 12.95 21.76
N HIS A 577 -17.53 14.25 21.83
CA HIS A 577 -17.48 15.13 20.66
C HIS A 577 -16.37 14.75 19.68
N GLU A 578 -15.25 14.18 20.16
CA GLU A 578 -14.18 13.69 19.27
C GLU A 578 -14.60 12.40 18.54
N GLU A 579 -15.37 11.53 19.20
CA GLU A 579 -15.94 10.34 18.54
C GLU A 579 -17.01 10.74 17.52
N ILE A 580 -17.86 11.73 17.82
CA ILE A 580 -18.82 12.29 16.85
C ILE A 580 -18.05 12.87 15.65
N PHE A 581 -17.06 13.73 15.88
CA PHE A 581 -16.27 14.35 14.81
C PHE A 581 -15.56 13.29 13.95
N TYR A 582 -14.88 12.31 14.57
CA TYR A 582 -14.21 11.23 13.85
C TYR A 582 -15.20 10.39 13.04
N PHE A 583 -16.33 10.00 13.64
CA PHE A 583 -17.36 9.21 12.97
C PHE A 583 -17.94 9.96 11.78
N LEU A 584 -18.31 11.24 11.93
CA LEU A 584 -18.85 12.05 10.84
C LEU A 584 -17.81 12.32 9.74
N HIS A 585 -16.59 12.70 10.10
CA HIS A 585 -15.55 13.04 9.12
C HIS A 585 -15.00 11.80 8.38
N GLN A 586 -14.58 10.77 9.13
CA GLN A 586 -13.84 9.60 8.60
C GLN A 586 -14.75 8.42 8.24
N VAL A 587 -15.76 8.11 9.07
CA VAL A 587 -16.58 6.90 8.90
C VAL A 587 -17.82 7.16 8.04
N CYS A 588 -18.43 8.33 8.13
CA CYS A 588 -19.59 8.72 7.33
C CYS A 588 -19.18 9.28 5.95
N VAL A 589 -18.20 8.65 5.30
CA VAL A 589 -17.90 8.81 3.87
C VAL A 589 -18.87 7.96 3.04
N PRO A 590 -19.07 8.25 1.74
CA PRO A 590 -19.97 7.47 0.88
C PRO A 590 -19.72 5.96 0.99
N GLU A 591 -18.52 5.47 0.66
CA GLU A 591 -18.12 4.05 0.59
C GLU A 591 -18.57 3.15 1.77
N ILE A 592 -18.80 3.75 2.94
CA ILE A 592 -19.30 3.12 4.17
C ILE A 592 -20.80 3.36 4.38
N LEU A 593 -21.29 4.60 4.26
CA LEU A 593 -22.72 4.93 4.40
C LEU A 593 -23.57 4.14 3.42
N ASP A 594 -23.04 3.93 2.22
CA ASP A 594 -23.68 3.33 1.05
C ASP A 594 -24.42 2.02 1.28
N VAL A 595 -23.91 1.22 2.22
CA VAL A 595 -24.38 -0.13 2.50
C VAL A 595 -25.24 -0.18 3.79
N THR A 596 -25.44 0.95 4.47
CA THR A 596 -26.20 1.05 5.74
C THR A 596 -27.72 0.89 5.58
N ARG A 597 -28.26 1.09 4.36
CA ARG A 597 -29.70 1.00 4.01
C ARG A 597 -30.66 1.97 4.72
N LEU A 598 -30.18 3.02 5.37
CA LEU A 598 -31.00 4.04 6.07
C LEU A 598 -31.85 4.95 5.15
N PHE A 599 -31.91 4.62 3.86
CA PHE A 599 -31.43 5.54 2.84
C PHE A 599 -31.46 4.82 1.47
N SER A 600 -31.70 5.51 0.36
CA SER A 600 -32.37 4.87 -0.78
C SER A 600 -31.55 4.33 -1.98
N GLY A 601 -30.23 4.57 -2.11
CA GLY A 601 -29.40 4.54 -3.35
C GLY A 601 -28.69 5.90 -3.55
N SER A 602 -28.20 6.36 -4.74
CA SER A 602 -27.20 7.40 -5.35
C SER A 602 -27.12 9.09 -5.61
N ARG A 603 -27.82 10.35 -5.42
CA ARG A 603 -29.02 11.30 -4.81
C ARG A 603 -29.50 11.63 -3.29
N GLU A 604 -28.76 11.58 -2.17
CA GLU A 604 -29.20 11.49 -0.76
C GLU A 604 -28.06 11.44 0.30
N VAL A 605 -26.88 10.82 0.04
CA VAL A 605 -25.61 10.82 0.84
C VAL A 605 -24.40 11.58 0.29
N LEU A 606 -24.17 11.80 -1.00
CA LEU A 606 -23.42 12.99 -1.40
C LEU A 606 -24.18 14.22 -0.84
N GLU A 607 -25.50 14.28 -1.01
CA GLU A 607 -26.37 15.23 -0.30
C GLU A 607 -26.20 15.18 1.24
N GLU A 608 -26.29 14.02 1.91
CA GLU A 608 -26.00 13.92 3.36
C GLU A 608 -24.57 14.32 3.70
N ARG A 609 -23.58 14.04 2.85
CA ARG A 609 -22.14 14.30 3.05
C ARG A 609 -21.88 15.79 2.92
N LYS A 610 -22.59 16.48 2.03
CA LYS A 610 -22.73 17.94 2.01
C LYS A 610 -23.32 18.44 3.33
N GLN A 611 -24.43 17.85 3.82
CA GLN A 611 -24.99 18.24 5.15
C GLN A 611 -24.03 17.93 6.31
N ILE A 612 -23.29 16.81 6.26
CA ILE A 612 -22.26 16.42 7.23
C ILE A 612 -21.10 17.43 7.19
N TYR A 613 -20.64 17.84 6.01
CA TYR A 613 -19.59 18.85 5.89
C TYR A 613 -20.03 20.22 6.42
N LEU A 614 -21.29 20.62 6.19
CA LEU A 614 -21.87 21.82 6.82
C LEU A 614 -21.87 21.68 8.36
N VAL A 615 -22.37 20.56 8.89
CA VAL A 615 -22.35 20.27 10.34
C VAL A 615 -20.92 20.19 10.91
N LEU A 616 -19.95 19.69 10.14
CA LEU A 616 -18.53 19.68 10.53
C LEU A 616 -17.93 21.10 10.53
N SER A 617 -18.40 22.01 9.67
CA SER A 617 -18.00 23.42 9.70
C SER A 617 -18.49 24.15 10.96
N ASP A 618 -19.66 23.77 11.49
CA ASP A 618 -20.16 24.26 12.78
C ASP A 618 -19.42 23.62 13.98
N LEU A 619 -19.09 22.33 13.90
CA LEU A 619 -18.35 21.60 14.95
C LEU A 619 -16.85 21.94 15.04
N ARG A 620 -16.27 22.49 13.97
CA ARG A 620 -14.86 22.89 13.84
C ARG A 620 -14.74 24.20 13.03
N PRO A 621 -15.14 25.36 13.58
CA PRO A 621 -15.14 26.64 12.86
C PRO A 621 -13.76 27.02 12.30
N GLU A 622 -12.67 26.57 12.94
CA GLU A 622 -11.29 26.75 12.48
C GLU A 622 -10.93 26.02 11.17
N ARG A 623 -11.81 25.13 10.68
CA ARG A 623 -11.70 24.44 9.37
C ARG A 623 -12.95 24.66 8.50
N ALA A 624 -13.77 25.67 8.79
CA ALA A 624 -15.02 25.90 8.08
C ALA A 624 -14.86 26.13 6.57
N GLU A 625 -13.80 26.82 6.12
CA GLU A 625 -13.52 27.06 4.69
C GLU A 625 -13.25 25.76 3.92
N GLU A 626 -12.56 24.80 4.55
CA GLU A 626 -12.29 23.47 3.96
C GLU A 626 -13.59 22.69 3.75
N PHE A 627 -14.41 22.55 4.80
CA PHE A 627 -15.63 21.75 4.74
C PHE A 627 -16.73 22.40 3.90
N THR A 628 -16.87 23.74 3.93
CA THR A 628 -17.78 24.44 3.01
C THR A 628 -17.29 24.36 1.56
N GLY A 629 -15.98 24.33 1.33
CA GLY A 629 -15.38 24.01 0.04
C GLY A 629 -15.82 22.64 -0.50
N GLU A 630 -15.78 21.59 0.32
CA GLU A 630 -16.25 20.25 -0.06
C GLU A 630 -17.77 20.17 -0.30
N ALA A 631 -18.56 20.86 0.52
CA ALA A 631 -20.01 20.96 0.33
C ALA A 631 -20.40 21.57 -1.04
N VAL A 632 -19.62 22.57 -1.52
CA VAL A 632 -19.78 23.14 -2.87
C VAL A 632 -19.30 22.18 -3.96
N LEU A 633 -18.25 21.40 -3.71
CA LEU A 633 -17.75 20.37 -4.64
C LEU A 633 -18.84 19.35 -4.97
N ILE A 634 -19.46 18.79 -3.93
CA ILE A 634 -20.58 17.86 -4.08
C ILE A 634 -21.74 18.50 -4.85
N SER A 635 -22.06 19.77 -4.59
CA SER A 635 -23.13 20.48 -5.28
C SER A 635 -22.85 20.70 -6.77
N HIS A 636 -21.57 20.86 -7.15
CA HIS A 636 -21.13 20.92 -8.55
C HIS A 636 -21.03 19.53 -9.20
N ASN A 637 -20.87 18.47 -8.41
CA ASN A 637 -20.95 17.08 -8.85
C ASN A 637 -22.40 16.62 -9.06
N LEU A 638 -23.36 17.41 -8.57
CA LEU A 638 -24.75 17.47 -9.04
C LEU A 638 -24.85 18.62 -10.10
N ALA A 639 -23.90 18.69 -11.06
CA ALA A 639 -23.65 19.69 -12.14
C ALA A 639 -24.29 19.54 -13.57
N LEU A 640 -24.42 18.36 -14.21
CA LEU A 640 -23.60 17.86 -15.34
C LEU A 640 -24.24 16.83 -16.40
N ASP A 641 -25.48 16.29 -16.29
CA ASP A 641 -26.12 15.07 -16.96
C ASP A 641 -26.72 15.13 -18.40
N GLU A 642 -27.32 16.23 -18.84
CA GLU A 642 -27.76 16.53 -20.23
C GLU A 642 -26.69 16.33 -21.34
N GLY A 643 -25.50 15.81 -21.00
CA GLY A 643 -24.31 15.50 -21.81
C GLY A 643 -24.43 14.45 -22.92
N ARG A 644 -25.60 14.32 -23.54
CA ARG A 644 -25.90 13.40 -24.67
C ARG A 644 -24.85 13.31 -25.75
N TRP A 645 -24.30 14.46 -26.09
CA TRP A 645 -23.62 14.71 -27.35
C TRP A 645 -22.18 14.17 -27.39
N ILE A 646 -21.71 13.57 -26.30
CA ILE A 646 -20.31 13.17 -26.08
C ILE A 646 -20.13 11.64 -25.95
N VAL A 647 -21.18 10.89 -25.56
CA VAL A 647 -21.16 9.41 -25.40
C VAL A 647 -20.58 8.66 -26.60
N ASP A 648 -20.95 9.06 -27.82
CA ASP A 648 -20.50 8.36 -29.03
C ASP A 648 -19.04 8.64 -29.39
N ARG A 649 -18.36 9.55 -28.67
CA ARG A 649 -16.94 9.88 -28.83
C ARG A 649 -16.05 9.38 -27.69
N THR A 650 -16.61 9.05 -26.52
CA THR A 650 -15.87 8.65 -25.32
C THR A 650 -15.71 7.13 -25.15
N ARG A 651 -15.97 6.30 -26.16
CA ARG A 651 -15.92 4.82 -26.03
C ARG A 651 -14.53 4.25 -25.73
N ILE A 652 -13.46 4.99 -26.01
CA ILE A 652 -12.10 4.69 -25.56
C ILE A 652 -11.65 5.74 -24.55
N HIS A 653 -11.41 5.29 -23.32
CA HIS A 653 -10.90 6.06 -22.18
C HIS A 653 -10.13 5.17 -21.20
N VAL A 654 -9.52 5.83 -20.22
CA VAL A 654 -8.89 5.32 -19.00
C VAL A 654 -9.46 6.19 -17.87
N GLU A 655 -9.60 5.68 -16.65
CA GLU A 655 -10.08 6.50 -15.53
C GLU A 655 -8.93 7.30 -14.91
N ASP A 656 -8.73 8.51 -15.45
CA ASP A 656 -7.63 9.41 -15.10
C ASP A 656 -7.53 9.71 -13.60
N VAL A 657 -8.65 9.85 -12.88
CA VAL A 657 -8.62 10.16 -11.43
C VAL A 657 -8.20 8.93 -10.62
N ALA A 658 -8.65 7.73 -11.00
CA ALA A 658 -8.20 6.50 -10.36
C ALA A 658 -6.72 6.22 -10.67
N PHE A 659 -6.29 6.45 -11.91
CA PHE A 659 -4.88 6.34 -12.31
C PHE A 659 -3.98 7.32 -11.56
N VAL A 660 -4.33 8.62 -11.50
CA VAL A 660 -3.52 9.64 -10.80
C VAL A 660 -3.48 9.36 -9.30
N ARG A 661 -4.60 8.98 -8.68
CA ARG A 661 -4.64 8.61 -7.25
C ARG A 661 -3.83 7.35 -6.95
N TRP A 662 -3.81 6.37 -7.86
CA TRP A 662 -2.97 5.19 -7.75
C TRP A 662 -1.48 5.55 -7.90
N ALA A 663 -1.11 6.30 -8.94
CA ALA A 663 0.27 6.67 -9.22
C ALA A 663 0.86 7.58 -8.13
N SER A 664 0.09 8.58 -7.69
CA SER A 664 0.45 9.48 -6.59
C SER A 664 0.40 8.83 -5.19
N ARG A 665 0.16 7.51 -5.12
CA ARG A 665 0.31 6.68 -3.92
C ARG A 665 1.46 5.67 -4.09
N GLU A 666 1.42 4.86 -5.15
CA GLU A 666 2.35 3.73 -5.38
C GLU A 666 3.70 4.11 -6.00
N LEU A 667 3.79 5.29 -6.62
CA LEU A 667 4.98 5.79 -7.32
C LEU A 667 5.53 7.08 -6.69
N ALA A 668 4.90 7.60 -5.63
CA ALA A 668 5.15 8.95 -5.13
C ALA A 668 6.55 9.16 -4.55
N GLU A 669 6.96 8.30 -3.62
CA GLU A 669 8.33 8.34 -3.09
C GLU A 669 9.38 8.09 -4.19
N ASP A 670 9.04 7.33 -5.24
CA ASP A 670 9.97 7.01 -6.33
C ASP A 670 10.11 8.23 -7.29
N TYR A 671 9.02 8.95 -7.55
CA TYR A 671 9.01 10.24 -8.28
C TYR A 671 9.73 11.34 -7.50
N GLU A 672 9.46 11.49 -6.21
CA GLU A 672 10.12 12.49 -5.38
C GLU A 672 11.62 12.18 -5.20
N ARG A 673 11.99 10.89 -5.12
CA ARG A 673 13.40 10.45 -5.17
C ARG A 673 14.06 10.74 -6.52
N TYR A 674 13.34 10.72 -7.65
CA TYR A 674 13.88 11.22 -8.91
C TYR A 674 14.25 12.71 -8.79
N ARG A 675 13.34 13.55 -8.28
CA ARG A 675 13.57 15.00 -8.12
C ARG A 675 14.74 15.31 -7.17
N ASP A 676 14.94 14.48 -6.14
CA ASP A 676 16.06 14.60 -5.21
C ASP A 676 17.41 14.17 -5.82
N LEU A 677 17.40 13.32 -6.85
CA LEU A 677 18.61 12.82 -7.54
C LEU A 677 18.98 13.64 -8.78
N GLU A 678 18.00 14.20 -9.48
CA GLU A 678 18.17 15.01 -10.71
C GLU A 678 19.21 16.16 -10.58
N PRO A 679 19.18 17.01 -9.54
CA PRO A 679 20.20 18.05 -9.36
C PRO A 679 21.54 17.50 -8.81
N VAL A 680 21.55 16.29 -8.22
CA VAL A 680 22.74 15.63 -7.65
C VAL A 680 23.48 14.84 -8.74
N ASN A 681 23.78 15.53 -9.84
CA ASN A 681 24.35 14.94 -11.05
C ASN A 681 25.87 14.70 -10.88
N ILE A 682 26.23 13.64 -10.15
CA ILE A 682 27.61 13.23 -9.89
C ILE A 682 28.23 12.68 -11.18
N GLU A 683 29.16 13.44 -11.78
CA GLU A 683 29.89 13.05 -13.00
C GLU A 683 30.65 11.70 -12.81
N GLY A 684 30.10 10.62 -13.39
CA GLY A 684 30.79 9.34 -13.47
C GLY A 684 29.87 8.17 -13.87
N PRO A 685 30.38 7.18 -14.63
CA PRO A 685 29.59 6.01 -15.04
C PRO A 685 29.33 5.06 -13.86
N GLN A 686 28.25 5.31 -13.12
CA GLN A 686 27.81 4.47 -12.01
C GLN A 686 27.06 3.24 -12.53
N THR A 687 27.55 2.03 -12.22
CA THR A 687 26.94 0.77 -12.64
C THR A 687 25.76 0.38 -11.74
N PHE A 688 24.53 0.63 -12.22
CA PHE A 688 23.27 0.32 -11.53
C PHE A 688 22.62 -1.00 -12.00
N GLU A 689 23.39 -2.09 -12.06
CA GLU A 689 22.91 -3.39 -12.55
C GLU A 689 21.65 -3.89 -11.81
N ASP A 690 21.52 -3.63 -10.51
CA ASP A 690 20.40 -4.15 -9.71
C ASP A 690 19.08 -3.41 -9.92
N VAL A 691 19.12 -2.13 -10.34
CA VAL A 691 17.91 -1.39 -10.78
C VAL A 691 17.54 -1.78 -12.21
N LEU A 692 18.53 -2.15 -13.04
CA LEU A 692 18.29 -2.65 -14.40
C LEU A 692 17.70 -4.07 -14.42
N ARG A 693 18.13 -4.95 -13.52
CA ARG A 693 17.49 -6.27 -13.30
C ARG A 693 16.01 -6.14 -12.96
N GLU A 694 15.65 -5.12 -12.19
CA GLU A 694 14.26 -4.77 -11.82
C GLU A 694 13.36 -4.42 -13.04
N LEU A 695 13.96 -4.14 -14.22
CA LEU A 695 13.24 -3.83 -15.47
C LEU A 695 13.22 -5.00 -16.48
N ASP A 696 14.14 -5.97 -16.38
CA ASP A 696 14.33 -7.03 -17.40
C ASP A 696 13.42 -8.25 -17.19
N ASP A 697 13.09 -8.60 -15.93
CA ASP A 697 12.38 -9.85 -15.58
C ASP A 697 10.92 -9.93 -16.09
N ILE A 698 10.34 -8.83 -16.60
CA ILE A 698 8.91 -8.77 -16.98
C ILE A 698 8.64 -9.16 -18.45
N THR A 699 9.59 -9.03 -19.40
CA THR A 699 9.50 -9.70 -20.72
C THR A 699 10.77 -9.53 -21.57
N SER A 700 11.36 -10.65 -22.01
CA SER A 700 12.66 -10.71 -22.70
C SER A 700 12.64 -10.28 -24.19
N ALA A 701 11.91 -9.22 -24.56
CA ALA A 701 11.60 -8.89 -25.96
C ALA A 701 11.72 -7.41 -26.38
N ARG A 702 12.35 -6.53 -25.59
CA ARG A 702 12.61 -5.12 -25.99
C ARG A 702 14.01 -4.63 -25.60
N ARG A 703 15.02 -4.97 -26.42
CA ARG A 703 16.35 -4.33 -26.34
C ARG A 703 16.32 -2.95 -27.02
N SER A 704 16.10 -1.89 -26.25
CA SER A 704 16.52 -0.53 -26.61
C SER A 704 16.71 0.31 -25.36
N PHE A 705 17.79 1.08 -25.33
CA PHE A 705 18.18 2.03 -24.28
C PHE A 705 18.65 1.44 -22.93
N SER A 706 19.42 2.25 -22.20
CA SER A 706 19.99 2.03 -20.86
C SER A 706 20.08 3.39 -20.15
N PRO A 707 19.82 3.51 -18.83
CA PRO A 707 19.95 4.77 -18.10
C PRO A 707 21.41 5.22 -17.98
N ASP A 708 21.63 6.53 -17.99
CA ASP A 708 22.96 7.14 -17.86
C ASP A 708 23.36 7.37 -16.39
N ASN A 709 22.39 7.52 -15.47
CA ASN A 709 22.60 7.79 -14.05
C ASN A 709 21.49 7.18 -13.14
N GLU A 710 21.53 7.46 -11.82
CA GLU A 710 20.56 6.92 -10.83
C GLU A 710 19.14 7.46 -11.06
N ALA A 711 19.02 8.77 -11.34
CA ALA A 711 17.74 9.43 -11.59
C ALA A 711 17.07 8.83 -12.83
N ASP A 712 17.81 8.68 -13.92
CA ASP A 712 17.32 8.06 -15.16
C ASP A 712 16.75 6.66 -14.95
N ALA A 713 17.42 5.84 -14.13
CA ALA A 713 16.96 4.48 -13.83
C ALA A 713 15.66 4.48 -13.01
N VAL A 714 15.54 5.39 -12.03
CA VAL A 714 14.30 5.59 -11.25
C VAL A 714 13.17 6.09 -12.15
N LEU A 715 13.44 7.08 -13.02
CA LEU A 715 12.45 7.62 -13.96
C LEU A 715 11.92 6.57 -14.94
N MET A 716 12.80 5.73 -15.49
CA MET A 716 12.38 4.63 -16.38
C MET A 716 11.45 3.63 -15.67
N SER A 717 11.72 3.32 -14.40
CA SER A 717 10.85 2.47 -13.58
C SER A 717 9.48 3.11 -13.34
N VAL A 718 9.43 4.38 -12.92
CA VAL A 718 8.18 5.13 -12.69
C VAL A 718 7.33 5.19 -13.96
N VAL A 719 7.90 5.61 -15.09
CA VAL A 719 7.19 5.76 -16.37
C VAL A 719 6.68 4.42 -16.91
N ARG A 720 7.46 3.33 -16.76
CA ARG A 720 7.05 2.00 -17.23
C ARG A 720 5.98 1.37 -16.35
N ARG A 721 6.12 1.41 -15.01
CA ARG A 721 5.08 0.93 -14.08
C ARG A 721 3.77 1.69 -14.30
N ALA A 722 3.84 3.00 -14.53
CA ALA A 722 2.70 3.82 -14.89
C ALA A 722 2.05 3.39 -16.23
N GLY A 723 2.85 3.24 -17.30
CA GLY A 723 2.32 2.89 -18.62
C GLY A 723 1.73 1.48 -18.72
N ASP A 724 2.30 0.51 -17.99
CA ASP A 724 1.81 -0.88 -17.99
C ASP A 724 0.46 -0.99 -17.25
N GLU A 725 0.28 -0.29 -16.12
CA GLU A 725 -1.00 -0.22 -15.39
C GLU A 725 -2.06 0.62 -16.14
N PHE A 726 -1.67 1.75 -16.75
CA PHE A 726 -2.55 2.54 -17.65
C PHE A 726 -3.17 1.69 -18.76
N LEU A 727 -2.43 0.71 -19.28
CA LEU A 727 -2.91 -0.20 -20.34
C LEU A 727 -3.72 -1.40 -19.81
N ILE A 728 -3.28 -2.03 -18.72
CA ILE A 728 -3.68 -3.40 -18.36
C ILE A 728 -4.52 -3.49 -17.06
N ASN A 729 -4.54 -2.44 -16.22
CA ASN A 729 -5.22 -2.48 -14.92
C ASN A 729 -6.71 -2.89 -15.03
N SER A 730 -7.13 -3.86 -14.22
CA SER A 730 -8.48 -4.44 -14.28
C SER A 730 -9.62 -3.50 -13.82
N THR A 731 -9.27 -2.36 -13.24
CA THR A 731 -10.20 -1.40 -12.61
C THR A 731 -10.26 -0.09 -13.39
N PHE A 732 -9.13 0.46 -13.82
CA PHE A 732 -9.05 1.74 -14.54
C PHE A 732 -8.36 1.68 -15.92
N GLY A 733 -7.75 0.55 -16.30
CA GLY A 733 -6.89 0.45 -17.47
C GLY A 733 -7.63 0.29 -18.81
N LEU A 734 -6.92 0.61 -19.90
CA LEU A 734 -7.49 0.65 -21.26
C LEU A 734 -8.15 -0.67 -21.73
N ASP A 735 -7.54 -1.84 -21.47
CA ASP A 735 -8.12 -3.11 -21.94
C ASP A 735 -9.47 -3.42 -21.26
N PHE A 736 -9.68 -2.98 -20.02
CA PHE A 736 -10.99 -3.11 -19.38
C PHE A 736 -12.09 -2.36 -20.15
N TYR A 737 -11.87 -1.08 -20.47
CA TYR A 737 -12.86 -0.29 -21.19
C TYR A 737 -13.09 -0.80 -22.63
N LEU A 738 -12.08 -1.39 -23.26
CA LEU A 738 -12.23 -2.11 -24.54
C LEU A 738 -13.05 -3.41 -24.40
N ALA A 739 -12.96 -4.12 -23.27
CA ALA A 739 -13.77 -5.32 -23.00
C ALA A 739 -15.25 -4.97 -22.78
N LYS A 740 -15.48 -3.78 -22.20
CA LYS A 740 -16.78 -3.16 -21.90
C LYS A 740 -17.44 -2.55 -23.15
N ASN A 741 -16.93 -1.42 -23.64
CA ASN A 741 -17.65 -0.51 -24.54
C ASN A 741 -17.66 -0.99 -26.01
N VAL A 742 -16.61 -1.73 -26.41
CA VAL A 742 -16.32 -2.06 -27.82
C VAL A 742 -16.52 -3.55 -28.12
N ARG A 743 -15.91 -4.44 -27.33
CA ARG A 743 -15.95 -5.90 -27.61
C ARG A 743 -17.31 -6.53 -27.29
N HIS A 744 -18.07 -6.01 -26.33
CA HIS A 744 -19.30 -6.66 -25.86
C HIS A 744 -20.55 -6.28 -26.65
N HIS A 745 -20.92 -7.11 -27.64
CA HIS A 745 -22.16 -7.03 -28.45
C HIS A 745 -22.43 -5.72 -29.22
N SER A 746 -21.85 -4.58 -28.83
CA SER A 746 -22.08 -3.26 -29.43
C SER A 746 -21.58 -3.21 -30.87
N PHE A 747 -20.33 -3.60 -31.12
CA PHE A 747 -19.73 -3.64 -32.45
C PHE A 747 -20.49 -4.56 -33.41
N ILE A 748 -20.68 -5.83 -33.01
CA ILE A 748 -21.40 -6.84 -33.80
C ILE A 748 -22.84 -6.38 -34.05
N GLY A 749 -23.56 -5.96 -33.00
CA GLY A 749 -24.96 -5.57 -33.08
C GLY A 749 -25.20 -4.33 -33.94
N LEU A 750 -24.29 -3.35 -33.92
CA LEU A 750 -24.38 -2.16 -34.77
C LEU A 750 -24.29 -2.53 -36.25
N ILE A 751 -23.29 -3.36 -36.61
CA ILE A 751 -22.97 -3.71 -38.00
C ILE A 751 -23.98 -4.74 -38.55
N ARG A 752 -24.47 -5.64 -37.69
CA ARG A 752 -25.50 -6.64 -38.02
C ARG A 752 -26.91 -6.06 -38.09
N GLY A 753 -27.22 -5.06 -37.25
CA GLY A 753 -28.57 -4.48 -37.09
C GLY A 753 -29.30 -4.12 -38.40
N PRO A 754 -28.66 -3.48 -39.40
CA PRO A 754 -29.28 -3.18 -40.68
C PRO A 754 -29.85 -4.42 -41.38
N LEU A 755 -29.17 -5.57 -41.32
CA LEU A 755 -29.57 -6.81 -41.99
C LEU A 755 -30.78 -7.47 -41.31
N GLU A 756 -30.85 -7.42 -39.98
CA GLU A 756 -31.98 -7.96 -39.20
C GLU A 756 -33.30 -7.26 -39.54
N VAL A 757 -33.26 -5.95 -39.82
CA VAL A 757 -34.44 -5.16 -40.23
C VAL A 757 -35.02 -5.59 -41.59
N SER A 758 -34.22 -6.28 -42.41
CA SER A 758 -34.59 -6.76 -43.75
C SER A 758 -34.78 -8.29 -43.82
N ASP A 759 -34.71 -8.99 -42.69
CA ASP A 759 -34.67 -10.46 -42.60
C ASP A 759 -33.58 -11.12 -43.48
N LEU A 760 -32.55 -10.39 -43.93
CA LEU A 760 -31.53 -10.93 -44.84
C LEU A 760 -30.48 -11.79 -44.15
N ILE A 761 -30.16 -11.50 -42.88
CA ILE A 761 -29.30 -12.36 -42.05
C ILE A 761 -30.14 -13.30 -41.19
N THR A 762 -29.76 -14.57 -41.14
CA THR A 762 -30.47 -15.60 -40.37
C THR A 762 -29.94 -15.74 -38.95
N THR A 763 -30.72 -16.38 -38.09
CA THR A 763 -30.37 -16.69 -36.69
C THR A 763 -30.04 -18.18 -36.52
N ARG A 764 -29.44 -18.53 -35.37
CA ARG A 764 -29.09 -19.89 -34.94
C ARG A 764 -29.42 -20.06 -33.45
N GLU A 765 -29.76 -21.26 -33.00
CA GLU A 765 -30.17 -21.56 -31.61
C GLU A 765 -29.00 -21.48 -30.61
N THR A 766 -27.81 -21.86 -31.06
CA THR A 766 -26.52 -21.80 -30.35
C THR A 766 -25.39 -21.50 -31.33
N GLU A 767 -24.22 -21.08 -30.84
CA GLU A 767 -23.02 -20.83 -31.66
C GLU A 767 -22.60 -22.03 -32.53
N THR A 768 -22.89 -23.26 -32.07
CA THR A 768 -22.55 -24.52 -32.76
C THR A 768 -23.69 -25.09 -33.62
N SER A 769 -24.89 -24.50 -33.57
CA SER A 769 -26.04 -24.94 -34.38
C SER A 769 -25.99 -24.37 -35.80
N PRO A 770 -26.51 -25.08 -36.81
CA PRO A 770 -26.69 -24.53 -38.15
C PRO A 770 -27.72 -23.40 -38.13
N TYR A 771 -27.50 -22.39 -38.97
CA TYR A 771 -28.44 -21.29 -39.16
C TYR A 771 -29.80 -21.78 -39.69
N HIS A 772 -30.88 -21.14 -39.23
CA HIS A 772 -32.25 -21.48 -39.63
C HIS A 772 -32.52 -21.12 -41.10
N ALA A 773 -33.51 -21.79 -41.71
CA ALA A 773 -34.00 -21.46 -43.04
C ALA A 773 -34.56 -20.03 -43.09
N ASN A 774 -34.19 -19.24 -44.11
CA ASN A 774 -34.71 -17.88 -44.29
C ASN A 774 -36.13 -17.91 -44.89
N LYS A 775 -37.11 -18.28 -44.06
CA LYS A 775 -38.51 -18.43 -44.50
C LYS A 775 -39.15 -17.13 -44.98
N VAL A 776 -38.61 -15.97 -44.63
CA VAL A 776 -39.14 -14.68 -45.13
C VAL A 776 -38.81 -14.50 -46.60
N TRP A 777 -37.54 -14.66 -46.97
CA TRP A 777 -37.13 -14.53 -48.38
C TRP A 777 -37.50 -15.74 -49.22
N LEU A 778 -37.34 -16.97 -48.71
CA LEU A 778 -37.73 -18.20 -49.44
C LEU A 778 -39.21 -18.24 -49.82
N ASN A 779 -40.11 -17.65 -49.01
CA ASN A 779 -41.54 -17.56 -49.32
C ASN A 779 -41.90 -16.42 -50.30
N LYS A 780 -40.98 -15.49 -50.61
CA LYS A 780 -41.23 -14.44 -51.63
C LYS A 780 -41.01 -14.97 -53.04
N PHE A 781 -40.01 -15.83 -53.23
CA PHE A 781 -39.79 -16.55 -54.48
C PHE A 781 -40.95 -17.55 -54.71
N GLN A 782 -41.57 -17.52 -55.90
CA GLN A 782 -42.78 -18.29 -56.22
C GLN A 782 -42.60 -19.31 -57.35
N SER A 783 -41.49 -19.23 -58.09
CA SER A 783 -41.22 -20.00 -59.31
C SER A 783 -39.98 -20.89 -59.25
N LEU A 784 -39.25 -20.90 -58.12
CA LEU A 784 -38.13 -21.81 -57.88
C LEU A 784 -38.62 -23.26 -57.74
N ASP A 785 -37.84 -24.20 -58.29
CA ASP A 785 -37.97 -25.62 -57.96
C ASP A 785 -37.32 -25.97 -56.61
N SER A 786 -37.39 -27.23 -56.19
CA SER A 786 -36.83 -27.68 -54.91
C SER A 786 -35.34 -27.40 -54.77
N ASP A 787 -34.61 -27.52 -55.87
CA ASP A 787 -33.15 -27.55 -55.89
C ASP A 787 -32.61 -26.11 -55.94
N SER A 788 -33.27 -25.23 -56.69
CA SER A 788 -33.04 -23.78 -56.69
C SER A 788 -33.44 -23.14 -55.34
N SER A 789 -34.57 -23.56 -54.76
CA SER A 789 -34.99 -23.09 -53.43
C SER A 789 -34.00 -23.51 -52.33
N LEU A 790 -33.50 -24.75 -52.38
CA LEU A 790 -32.44 -25.22 -51.50
C LEU A 790 -31.12 -24.46 -51.71
N ALA A 791 -30.76 -24.11 -52.95
CA ALA A 791 -29.58 -23.30 -53.24
C ALA A 791 -29.67 -21.89 -52.63
N VAL A 792 -30.83 -21.22 -52.73
CA VAL A 792 -31.08 -19.93 -52.05
C VAL A 792 -31.01 -20.06 -50.53
N GLU A 793 -31.55 -21.14 -49.95
CA GLU A 793 -31.43 -21.41 -48.51
C GLU A 793 -29.97 -21.58 -48.07
N VAL A 794 -29.18 -22.34 -48.83
CA VAL A 794 -27.74 -22.54 -48.58
C VAL A 794 -26.97 -21.23 -48.71
N ALA A 795 -27.22 -20.42 -49.74
CA ALA A 795 -26.55 -19.13 -49.93
C ALA A 795 -26.78 -18.17 -48.74
N LEU A 796 -28.04 -18.05 -48.28
CA LEU A 796 -28.39 -17.18 -47.14
C LEU A 796 -27.79 -17.65 -45.81
N LYS A 797 -27.70 -18.97 -45.58
CA LYS A 797 -27.01 -19.53 -44.40
C LYS A 797 -25.51 -19.32 -44.47
N THR A 798 -24.89 -19.55 -45.63
CA THR A 798 -23.45 -19.35 -45.82
C THR A 798 -23.05 -17.89 -45.63
N PHE A 799 -23.80 -16.95 -46.23
CA PHE A 799 -23.62 -15.52 -45.97
C PHE A 799 -23.73 -15.18 -44.48
N SER A 800 -24.77 -15.68 -43.80
CA SER A 800 -24.98 -15.42 -42.37
C SER A 800 -23.81 -15.93 -41.51
N ALA A 801 -23.26 -17.11 -41.84
CA ALA A 801 -22.11 -17.68 -41.14
C ALA A 801 -20.81 -16.89 -41.40
N ARG A 802 -20.52 -16.54 -42.67
CA ARG A 802 -19.31 -15.81 -43.06
C ARG A 802 -19.29 -14.38 -42.54
N PHE A 803 -20.43 -13.70 -42.55
CA PHE A 803 -20.59 -12.34 -42.01
C PHE A 803 -20.29 -12.30 -40.50
N ASP A 804 -20.83 -13.25 -39.73
CA ASP A 804 -20.55 -13.38 -38.29
C ASP A 804 -19.08 -13.80 -38.03
N GLU A 805 -18.52 -14.73 -38.82
CA GLU A 805 -17.13 -15.20 -38.70
C GLU A 805 -16.11 -14.04 -38.86
N ILE A 806 -16.24 -13.24 -39.93
CA ILE A 806 -15.35 -12.11 -40.22
C ILE A 806 -15.40 -11.06 -39.11
N LEU A 807 -16.60 -10.77 -38.58
CA LEU A 807 -16.79 -9.80 -37.50
C LEU A 807 -16.22 -10.27 -36.15
N LEU A 808 -16.38 -11.55 -35.81
CA LEU A 808 -15.83 -12.13 -34.58
C LEU A 808 -14.31 -12.21 -34.63
N ASP A 809 -13.74 -12.72 -35.73
CA ASP A 809 -12.29 -12.92 -35.90
C ASP A 809 -11.52 -11.59 -35.81
N THR A 810 -12.05 -10.54 -36.45
CA THR A 810 -11.48 -9.18 -36.39
C THR A 810 -11.47 -8.64 -34.96
N LYS A 811 -12.58 -8.82 -34.24
CA LYS A 811 -12.78 -8.33 -32.87
C LYS A 811 -11.86 -9.06 -31.86
N ASP A 812 -11.73 -10.38 -31.97
CA ASP A 812 -10.98 -11.23 -31.03
C ASP A 812 -9.46 -11.16 -31.21
N LYS A 813 -8.98 -10.86 -32.42
CA LYS A 813 -7.55 -10.74 -32.71
C LYS A 813 -6.98 -9.35 -32.43
N TYR A 814 -7.69 -8.30 -32.86
CA TYR A 814 -7.07 -6.99 -33.04
C TYR A 814 -7.49 -5.92 -32.02
N PHE A 815 -8.72 -5.97 -31.49
CA PHE A 815 -9.25 -4.96 -30.55
C PHE A 815 -8.79 -5.21 -29.08
N HIS A 816 -7.52 -5.56 -28.92
CA HIS A 816 -6.90 -5.95 -27.65
C HIS A 816 -5.61 -5.14 -27.43
N VAL A 817 -5.26 -4.89 -26.16
CA VAL A 817 -3.90 -4.48 -25.77
C VAL A 817 -2.93 -5.62 -26.05
N ARG A 818 -1.74 -5.32 -26.59
CA ARG A 818 -0.73 -6.33 -26.91
C ARG A 818 -0.06 -6.86 -25.65
N THR A 819 -0.36 -8.11 -25.32
CA THR A 819 0.22 -8.85 -24.19
C THR A 819 0.81 -10.18 -24.65
N SER A 820 1.37 -10.96 -23.72
CA SER A 820 1.75 -12.36 -23.96
C SER A 820 0.55 -13.26 -24.27
N GLU A 821 -0.64 -12.95 -23.72
CA GLU A 821 -1.89 -13.66 -24.02
C GLU A 821 -2.49 -13.23 -25.37
N HIS A 822 -2.32 -11.97 -25.75
CA HIS A 822 -2.84 -11.38 -26.99
C HIS A 822 -1.73 -10.73 -27.85
N PRO A 823 -0.83 -11.53 -28.46
CA PRO A 823 0.31 -11.01 -29.23
C PRO A 823 -0.11 -10.26 -30.50
N ALA A 824 -1.28 -10.58 -31.05
CA ALA A 824 -1.86 -9.90 -32.22
C ALA A 824 -2.56 -8.55 -31.89
N GLY A 825 -2.72 -8.22 -30.60
CA GLY A 825 -3.37 -6.98 -30.17
C GLY A 825 -2.71 -5.75 -30.80
N MET A 826 -3.51 -4.80 -31.30
CA MET A 826 -2.98 -3.65 -32.03
C MET A 826 -2.46 -2.53 -31.11
N LEU A 827 -2.97 -2.44 -29.87
CA LEU A 827 -2.73 -1.30 -28.96
C LEU A 827 -1.56 -1.57 -28.00
N PHE A 828 -0.59 -0.64 -27.94
CA PHE A 828 0.60 -0.74 -27.09
C PHE A 828 1.32 0.63 -26.98
N ILE A 829 2.08 0.84 -25.91
CA ILE A 829 2.99 1.98 -25.76
C ILE A 829 4.41 1.58 -26.23
N PRO A 830 5.05 2.35 -27.14
CA PRO A 830 6.45 2.22 -27.49
C PRO A 830 7.37 3.06 -26.58
N TYR A 831 7.73 2.51 -25.42
CA TYR A 831 8.81 3.05 -24.58
C TYR A 831 10.09 3.20 -25.43
N SER A 832 10.53 4.45 -25.62
CA SER A 832 11.58 4.83 -26.56
C SER A 832 12.31 6.08 -26.09
N ASP A 833 13.52 6.28 -26.58
CA ASP A 833 14.42 7.39 -26.23
C ASP A 833 13.73 8.76 -26.38
N ALA A 834 12.88 8.90 -27.41
CA ALA A 834 12.07 10.09 -27.66
C ALA A 834 10.98 10.32 -26.60
N LEU A 835 10.30 9.25 -26.14
CA LEU A 835 9.32 9.32 -25.05
C LEU A 835 10.01 9.77 -23.75
N TYR A 836 11.13 9.15 -23.40
CA TYR A 836 11.89 9.54 -22.20
C TYR A 836 12.47 10.96 -22.31
N SER A 837 12.90 11.39 -23.49
CA SER A 837 13.36 12.77 -23.73
C SER A 837 12.24 13.79 -23.51
N VAL A 838 11.02 13.52 -24.00
CA VAL A 838 9.84 14.38 -23.76
C VAL A 838 9.49 14.44 -22.28
N VAL A 839 9.56 13.31 -21.57
CA VAL A 839 9.31 13.27 -20.12
C VAL A 839 10.37 14.07 -19.34
N ARG A 840 11.67 13.95 -19.65
CA ARG A 840 12.73 14.76 -19.02
C ARG A 840 12.51 16.27 -19.24
N VAL A 841 12.16 16.70 -20.45
CA VAL A 841 11.88 18.12 -20.75
C VAL A 841 10.68 18.68 -19.96
N TRP A 842 9.73 17.82 -19.58
CA TRP A 842 8.60 18.23 -18.73
C TRP A 842 8.92 18.23 -17.23
N LEU A 843 9.89 17.43 -16.79
CA LEU A 843 10.35 17.42 -15.39
C LEU A 843 11.08 18.72 -15.01
N THR A 844 11.75 19.37 -15.96
CA THR A 844 12.37 20.71 -15.75
C THR A 844 11.38 21.85 -15.50
N LEU A 845 10.07 21.58 -15.44
CA LEU A 845 9.01 22.55 -15.15
C LEU A 845 8.57 22.56 -13.67
N GLU A 846 9.29 21.86 -12.78
CA GLU A 846 9.10 21.79 -11.32
C GLU A 846 7.71 21.34 -10.80
N LEU A 847 6.89 20.78 -11.69
CA LEU A 847 5.49 20.40 -11.47
C LEU A 847 5.28 19.52 -10.22
N ASP A 848 4.09 19.60 -9.63
CA ASP A 848 3.69 18.68 -8.57
C ASP A 848 3.46 17.25 -9.12
N ILE A 849 3.42 16.29 -8.20
CA ILE A 849 3.26 14.87 -8.50
C ILE A 849 1.97 14.53 -9.27
N GLU A 850 0.83 15.13 -8.92
CA GLU A 850 -0.42 14.85 -9.63
C GLU A 850 -0.36 15.41 -11.05
N THR A 851 0.13 16.64 -11.20
CA THR A 851 0.31 17.27 -12.51
C THR A 851 1.31 16.50 -13.39
N PHE A 852 2.35 15.89 -12.81
CA PHE A 852 3.24 14.97 -13.53
C PHE A 852 2.51 13.71 -14.03
N PHE A 853 1.70 13.05 -13.21
CA PHE A 853 0.96 11.87 -13.65
C PHE A 853 -0.18 12.21 -14.62
N ARG A 854 -0.83 13.38 -14.48
CA ARG A 854 -1.76 13.96 -15.47
C ARG A 854 -1.05 14.27 -16.79
N PHE A 855 0.22 14.70 -16.75
CA PHE A 855 1.03 14.83 -17.96
C PHE A 855 1.37 13.46 -18.59
N LEU A 856 1.75 12.44 -17.81
CA LEU A 856 2.04 11.11 -18.34
C LEU A 856 0.83 10.46 -19.05
N ILE A 857 -0.40 10.67 -18.58
CA ILE A 857 -1.62 10.29 -19.30
C ILE A 857 -1.61 10.83 -20.74
N ASN A 858 -1.27 12.11 -20.93
CA ASN A 858 -1.20 12.74 -22.24
C ASN A 858 -0.08 12.14 -23.11
N VAL A 859 1.07 11.81 -22.52
CA VAL A 859 2.17 11.11 -23.21
C VAL A 859 1.74 9.71 -23.66
N PHE A 860 0.99 8.98 -22.85
CA PHE A 860 0.49 7.63 -23.17
C PHE A 860 -0.59 7.68 -24.26
N TRP A 861 -1.53 8.63 -24.22
CA TRP A 861 -2.50 8.83 -25.30
C TRP A 861 -1.85 9.22 -26.63
N LEU A 862 -0.88 10.15 -26.61
CA LEU A 862 -0.10 10.53 -27.79
C LEU A 862 0.66 9.31 -28.37
N SER A 863 1.20 8.46 -27.50
CA SER A 863 1.88 7.21 -27.86
C SER A 863 0.94 6.15 -28.46
N LEU A 864 -0.34 6.18 -28.09
CA LEU A 864 -1.37 5.24 -28.57
C LEU A 864 -2.03 5.66 -29.89
N GLU A 865 -2.01 6.95 -30.26
CA GLU A 865 -2.76 7.44 -31.42
C GLU A 865 -2.37 6.77 -32.75
N GLN A 866 -1.10 6.37 -32.94
CA GLN A 866 -0.70 5.58 -34.11
C GLN A 866 -1.36 4.18 -34.13
N SER A 867 -1.53 3.58 -32.96
CA SER A 867 -2.18 2.27 -32.81
C SER A 867 -3.70 2.37 -32.96
N LEU A 868 -4.32 3.42 -32.39
CA LEU A 868 -5.74 3.73 -32.58
C LEU A 868 -6.05 3.98 -34.06
N ARG A 869 -5.25 4.81 -34.74
CA ARG A 869 -5.39 5.06 -36.18
C ARG A 869 -5.37 3.78 -37.01
N ARG A 870 -4.48 2.84 -36.71
CA ARG A 870 -4.42 1.54 -37.41
C ARG A 870 -5.70 0.71 -37.25
N VAL A 871 -6.33 0.75 -36.08
CA VAL A 871 -7.63 0.07 -35.88
C VAL A 871 -8.74 0.76 -36.67
N ARG A 872 -8.71 2.10 -36.82
CA ARG A 872 -9.64 2.83 -37.71
C ARG A 872 -9.45 2.45 -39.18
N GLU A 873 -8.20 2.33 -39.64
CA GLU A 873 -7.86 1.90 -41.00
C GLU A 873 -8.29 0.44 -41.27
N LEU A 874 -8.07 -0.48 -40.31
CA LEU A 874 -8.56 -1.86 -40.34
C LEU A 874 -10.09 -1.94 -40.51
N ILE A 875 -10.86 -1.12 -39.78
CA ILE A 875 -12.33 -1.15 -39.83
C ILE A 875 -12.86 -0.55 -41.15
N SER A 876 -12.44 0.67 -41.50
CA SER A 876 -13.00 1.39 -42.66
C SER A 876 -12.50 0.85 -44.01
N ILE A 877 -11.39 0.10 -44.06
CA ILE A 877 -10.81 -0.45 -45.29
C ILE A 877 -10.94 -1.97 -45.33
N GLU A 878 -10.22 -2.71 -44.48
CA GLU A 878 -10.07 -4.16 -44.60
C GLU A 878 -11.37 -4.91 -44.26
N LEU A 879 -11.94 -4.65 -43.08
CA LEU A 879 -13.20 -5.25 -42.64
C LEU A 879 -14.36 -4.86 -43.55
N LYS A 880 -14.42 -3.60 -43.98
CA LYS A 880 -15.42 -3.12 -44.93
C LYS A 880 -15.34 -3.85 -46.27
N GLY A 881 -14.12 -3.99 -46.82
CA GLY A 881 -13.90 -4.75 -48.06
C GLY A 881 -14.37 -6.20 -47.95
N ALA A 882 -13.97 -6.89 -46.89
CA ALA A 882 -14.33 -8.30 -46.66
C ALA A 882 -15.85 -8.53 -46.55
N LEU A 883 -16.57 -7.65 -45.85
CA LEU A 883 -18.02 -7.78 -45.70
C LEU A 883 -18.79 -7.41 -46.98
N VAL A 884 -18.29 -6.46 -47.77
CA VAL A 884 -18.85 -6.15 -49.11
C VAL A 884 -18.65 -7.32 -50.08
N GLU A 885 -17.51 -8.02 -50.01
CA GLU A 885 -17.26 -9.21 -50.84
C GLU A 885 -18.26 -10.35 -50.56
N GLU A 886 -18.63 -10.58 -49.29
CA GLU A 886 -19.66 -11.57 -48.93
C GLU A 886 -21.07 -11.15 -49.39
N PHE A 887 -21.37 -9.84 -49.43
CA PHE A 887 -22.62 -9.34 -50.03
C PHE A 887 -22.71 -9.64 -51.53
N ASP A 888 -21.65 -9.38 -52.30
CA ASP A 888 -21.68 -9.63 -53.75
C ASP A 888 -21.65 -11.14 -54.08
N LYS A 889 -21.02 -11.98 -53.23
CA LYS A 889 -21.16 -13.46 -53.30
C LYS A 889 -22.62 -13.90 -53.11
N LEU A 890 -23.32 -13.37 -52.10
CA LEU A 890 -24.73 -13.68 -51.87
C LEU A 890 -25.59 -13.31 -53.08
N ARG A 891 -25.37 -12.13 -53.66
CA ARG A 891 -26.10 -11.67 -54.86
C ARG A 891 -25.84 -12.57 -56.06
N ALA A 892 -24.59 -12.96 -56.30
CA ALA A 892 -24.23 -13.87 -57.39
C ALA A 892 -24.91 -15.25 -57.24
N LEU A 893 -24.78 -15.88 -56.07
CA LEU A 893 -25.34 -17.22 -55.81
C LEU A 893 -26.87 -17.27 -55.93
N VAL A 894 -27.58 -16.23 -55.47
CA VAL A 894 -29.04 -16.16 -55.60
C VAL A 894 -29.47 -15.80 -57.03
N ARG A 895 -28.64 -15.06 -57.79
CA ARG A 895 -28.89 -14.75 -59.21
C ARG A 895 -28.89 -15.99 -60.08
N GLU A 896 -27.87 -16.85 -59.95
CA GLU A 896 -27.68 -18.05 -60.79
C GLU A 896 -28.89 -18.99 -60.80
N VAL A 897 -29.63 -19.05 -59.68
CA VAL A 897 -30.81 -19.91 -59.52
C VAL A 897 -32.15 -19.16 -59.50
N GLY A 898 -32.14 -17.83 -59.37
CA GLY A 898 -33.33 -17.03 -59.06
C GLY A 898 -33.63 -15.86 -60.00
N GLU A 899 -32.76 -15.50 -60.95
CA GLU A 899 -32.95 -14.31 -61.80
C GLU A 899 -34.25 -14.30 -62.65
N ALA A 900 -34.83 -15.47 -62.91
CA ALA A 900 -36.12 -15.60 -63.60
C ALA A 900 -37.36 -15.32 -62.71
N ASP A 901 -37.20 -15.29 -61.38
CA ASP A 901 -38.30 -15.06 -60.44
C ASP A 901 -38.51 -13.56 -60.17
N PRO A 902 -39.76 -13.04 -60.22
CA PRO A 902 -40.04 -11.63 -59.93
C PRO A 902 -39.51 -11.11 -58.58
N ALA A 903 -39.37 -11.96 -57.56
CA ALA A 903 -38.85 -11.58 -56.26
C ALA A 903 -37.34 -11.26 -56.26
N PHE A 904 -36.58 -11.70 -57.26
CA PHE A 904 -35.14 -11.45 -57.34
C PHE A 904 -34.80 -9.95 -57.42
N LEU A 905 -35.63 -9.15 -58.10
CA LEU A 905 -35.43 -7.70 -58.20
C LEU A 905 -35.66 -6.98 -56.85
N GLU A 906 -36.57 -7.50 -56.00
CA GLU A 906 -36.75 -6.99 -54.64
C GLU A 906 -35.55 -7.38 -53.75
N PHE A 907 -35.06 -8.62 -53.91
CA PHE A 907 -33.90 -9.14 -53.20
C PHE A 907 -32.63 -8.35 -53.50
N ASP A 908 -32.25 -8.20 -54.78
CA ASP A 908 -31.01 -7.51 -55.18
C ASP A 908 -31.00 -6.03 -54.70
N SER A 909 -32.16 -5.37 -54.80
CA SER A 909 -32.37 -4.00 -54.35
C SER A 909 -32.20 -3.85 -52.83
N GLU A 910 -32.83 -4.70 -52.02
CA GLU A 910 -32.71 -4.62 -50.57
C GLU A 910 -31.32 -5.05 -50.09
N VAL A 911 -30.70 -6.05 -50.71
CA VAL A 911 -29.31 -6.46 -50.40
C VAL A 911 -28.32 -5.31 -50.69
N GLY A 912 -28.41 -4.66 -51.85
CA GLY A 912 -27.56 -3.51 -52.18
C GLY A 912 -27.74 -2.34 -51.20
N LYS A 913 -28.98 -2.05 -50.83
CA LYS A 913 -29.34 -1.03 -49.82
C LYS A 913 -28.82 -1.38 -48.42
N ARG A 914 -28.91 -2.64 -47.99
CA ARG A 914 -28.32 -3.11 -46.72
C ARG A 914 -26.80 -2.98 -46.72
N SER A 915 -26.13 -3.36 -47.81
CA SER A 915 -24.67 -3.23 -47.93
C SER A 915 -24.22 -1.79 -47.70
N ALA A 916 -24.90 -0.80 -48.30
CA ALA A 916 -24.61 0.61 -48.05
C ALA A 916 -24.85 1.05 -46.59
N GLU A 917 -25.93 0.58 -45.94
CA GLU A 917 -26.20 0.90 -44.53
C GLU A 917 -25.18 0.26 -43.58
N VAL A 918 -24.73 -0.98 -43.87
CA VAL A 918 -23.66 -1.68 -43.15
C VAL A 918 -22.31 -0.97 -43.31
N GLN A 919 -21.97 -0.50 -44.51
CA GLN A 919 -20.75 0.29 -44.75
C GLN A 919 -20.74 1.59 -43.94
N GLY A 920 -21.89 2.28 -43.83
CA GLY A 920 -22.03 3.45 -42.97
C GLY A 920 -21.89 3.13 -41.48
N LYS A 921 -22.40 1.98 -41.02
CA LYS A 921 -22.21 1.52 -39.64
C LYS A 921 -20.78 1.09 -39.32
N LEU A 922 -20.00 0.66 -40.30
CA LEU A 922 -18.57 0.41 -40.14
C LEU A 922 -17.78 1.72 -39.97
N ASP A 923 -18.11 2.78 -40.71
CA ASP A 923 -17.48 4.10 -40.52
C ASP A 923 -17.87 4.73 -39.18
N GLU A 924 -19.11 4.54 -38.72
CA GLU A 924 -19.58 4.92 -37.38
C GLU A 924 -18.79 4.19 -36.29
N ALA A 925 -18.59 2.88 -36.42
CA ALA A 925 -17.78 2.08 -35.50
C ALA A 925 -16.28 2.43 -35.54
N ALA A 926 -15.75 2.89 -36.68
CA ALA A 926 -14.37 3.38 -36.77
C ALA A 926 -14.15 4.66 -35.95
N GLN A 927 -15.17 5.53 -35.80
CA GLN A 927 -15.06 6.74 -34.96
C GLN A 927 -14.97 6.42 -33.45
N TRP A 928 -15.32 5.21 -33.01
CA TRP A 928 -15.16 4.80 -31.61
C TRP A 928 -13.69 4.72 -31.17
N PHE A 929 -12.77 4.58 -32.12
CA PHE A 929 -11.33 4.48 -31.86
C PHE A 929 -10.62 5.85 -31.97
N VAL A 930 -11.26 6.92 -31.51
CA VAL A 930 -10.72 8.29 -31.48
C VAL A 930 -10.67 8.78 -30.03
N HIS A 931 -9.50 9.20 -29.55
CA HIS A 931 -9.38 9.84 -28.24
C HIS A 931 -9.84 11.31 -28.30
N SER A 932 -10.98 11.63 -27.68
CA SER A 932 -11.57 12.97 -27.68
C SER A 932 -11.09 13.84 -26.51
N GLY A 933 -9.86 14.37 -26.60
CA GLY A 933 -9.30 15.24 -25.56
C GLY A 933 -9.98 16.62 -25.45
N ALA A 934 -10.08 17.11 -24.20
CA ALA A 934 -10.36 18.50 -23.75
C ALA A 934 -11.64 19.24 -24.22
N MET A 935 -12.28 18.86 -25.32
CA MET A 935 -13.50 19.54 -25.84
C MET A 935 -14.82 19.01 -25.26
N ALA A 936 -14.77 18.02 -24.35
CA ALA A 936 -15.96 17.49 -23.68
C ALA A 936 -16.36 18.29 -22.42
N SER A 937 -15.39 18.94 -21.76
CA SER A 937 -15.48 19.39 -20.36
C SER A 937 -16.17 20.75 -20.14
N GLN A 938 -17.04 21.19 -21.04
CA GLN A 938 -17.51 22.60 -21.09
C GLN A 938 -18.99 22.85 -20.79
N HIS A 939 -19.81 21.83 -20.50
CA HIS A 939 -21.21 22.02 -20.12
C HIS A 939 -21.65 21.21 -18.91
N LEU A 940 -22.48 21.88 -18.10
CA LEU A 940 -23.28 21.33 -17.00
C LEU A 940 -24.79 21.49 -17.33
N PHE A 941 -25.68 20.68 -16.72
CA PHE A 941 -26.58 19.76 -17.47
C PHE A 941 -27.40 18.82 -16.48
N SER A 942 -28.64 18.27 -16.67
CA SER A 942 -29.41 17.53 -15.56
C SER A 942 -30.05 16.09 -15.75
N LEU A 943 -30.28 15.32 -14.66
CA LEU A 943 -30.53 13.84 -14.57
C LEU A 943 -31.75 13.35 -15.32
N GLU A 944 -32.83 14.11 -15.27
CA GLU A 944 -34.03 13.77 -16.04
C GLU A 944 -33.69 13.71 -17.54
N GLN A 945 -32.75 14.55 -17.95
CA GLN A 945 -32.17 14.58 -19.28
C GLN A 945 -31.23 13.36 -19.44
N ILE A 946 -30.35 12.97 -18.49
CA ILE A 946 -29.51 11.75 -18.63
C ILE A 946 -30.32 10.51 -19.05
N LEU A 947 -31.50 10.33 -18.45
CA LEU A 947 -32.34 9.16 -18.72
C LEU A 947 -33.01 9.24 -20.09
N GLU A 948 -33.54 10.41 -20.48
CA GLU A 948 -34.06 10.64 -21.84
C GLU A 948 -33.01 10.35 -22.91
N VAL A 949 -31.83 10.88 -22.65
CA VAL A 949 -30.66 10.87 -23.50
C VAL A 949 -30.17 9.43 -23.77
N GLY A 950 -29.99 8.62 -22.73
CA GLY A 950 -29.61 7.21 -22.87
C GLY A 950 -30.69 6.34 -23.51
N LEU A 951 -31.97 6.67 -23.32
CA LEU A 951 -33.11 5.93 -23.91
C LEU A 951 -33.11 6.04 -25.43
N GLU A 952 -33.04 7.26 -25.97
CA GLU A 952 -33.13 7.49 -27.41
C GLU A 952 -31.89 6.97 -28.15
N ALA A 953 -30.69 7.12 -27.57
CA ALA A 953 -29.46 6.52 -28.09
C ALA A 953 -29.62 5.00 -28.22
N THR A 954 -30.11 4.34 -27.17
CA THR A 954 -30.33 2.89 -27.17
C THR A 954 -31.35 2.46 -28.23
N LEU A 955 -32.55 3.05 -28.24
CA LEU A 955 -33.64 2.62 -29.13
C LEU A 955 -33.28 2.78 -30.61
N THR A 956 -32.46 3.77 -30.95
CA THR A 956 -31.99 4.02 -32.33
C THR A 956 -31.11 2.88 -32.87
N THR A 957 -30.41 2.14 -31.99
CA THR A 957 -29.62 0.94 -32.37
C THR A 957 -30.46 -0.32 -32.54
N GLN A 958 -31.68 -0.38 -31.96
CA GLN A 958 -32.50 -1.60 -31.89
C GLN A 958 -33.72 -1.53 -32.82
N ARG A 959 -33.46 -1.19 -34.10
CA ARG A 959 -34.48 -0.95 -35.13
C ARG A 959 -35.50 -2.10 -35.25
N GLY A 960 -36.77 -1.73 -35.46
CA GLY A 960 -37.90 -2.65 -35.51
C GLY A 960 -38.50 -3.04 -34.14
N TYR A 961 -37.91 -2.62 -33.02
CA TYR A 961 -38.45 -2.84 -31.68
C TYR A 961 -39.28 -1.63 -31.22
N SER A 962 -40.55 -1.85 -30.85
CA SER A 962 -41.47 -0.78 -30.45
C SER A 962 -42.18 -1.09 -29.12
N PRO A 963 -41.45 -1.09 -27.98
CA PRO A 963 -42.02 -1.27 -26.66
C PRO A 963 -42.86 -0.05 -26.23
N ARG A 964 -43.83 -0.26 -25.34
CA ARG A 964 -44.57 0.83 -24.68
C ARG A 964 -43.89 1.18 -23.37
N ILE A 965 -43.16 2.30 -23.36
CA ILE A 965 -42.32 2.71 -22.23
C ILE A 965 -43.06 3.72 -21.33
N ALA A 966 -43.03 3.48 -20.02
CA ALA A 966 -43.24 4.50 -19.00
C ALA A 966 -41.89 4.79 -18.29
N LYS A 967 -41.61 6.05 -17.95
CA LYS A 967 -40.35 6.49 -17.33
C LYS A 967 -40.58 7.32 -16.07
N THR A 968 -39.69 7.20 -15.09
CA THR A 968 -39.64 8.08 -13.90
C THR A 968 -38.21 8.29 -13.40
N THR A 969 -37.96 9.52 -12.98
CA THR A 969 -36.71 10.09 -12.46
C THR A 969 -36.99 10.63 -11.05
N ILE A 970 -36.06 10.45 -10.11
CA ILE A 970 -36.32 10.79 -8.68
C ILE A 970 -35.21 11.72 -8.13
N GLY A 971 -35.18 12.94 -8.66
CA GLY A 971 -34.54 14.09 -8.01
C GLY A 971 -33.32 14.68 -8.72
N ASP A 972 -32.78 15.71 -8.09
CA ASP A 972 -32.05 16.82 -8.72
C ASP A 972 -30.53 16.55 -8.90
N LEU A 973 -30.18 15.57 -9.73
CA LEU A 973 -28.79 15.27 -10.14
C LEU A 973 -28.52 15.80 -11.53
N SER A 974 -27.22 15.81 -11.82
CA SER A 974 -26.54 16.47 -12.88
C SER A 974 -25.08 15.82 -12.92
N LEU A 975 -24.70 14.90 -13.86
CA LEU A 975 -23.39 14.15 -14.02
C LEU A 975 -22.67 14.23 -15.39
N ASP A 976 -21.34 14.29 -15.45
CA ASP A 976 -20.66 14.72 -16.70
C ASP A 976 -20.89 13.86 -17.97
N ALA A 977 -20.62 14.49 -19.12
CA ALA A 977 -20.89 13.92 -20.42
C ALA A 977 -20.03 12.68 -20.77
N ALA A 978 -19.02 12.34 -19.95
CA ALA A 978 -18.31 11.05 -20.00
C ALA A 978 -18.98 9.97 -19.13
N ASN A 979 -19.52 10.34 -17.96
CA ASN A 979 -20.28 9.43 -17.08
C ASN A 979 -21.53 8.82 -17.76
N LEU A 980 -22.07 9.50 -18.78
CA LEU A 980 -23.27 9.09 -19.48
C LEU A 980 -23.16 7.74 -20.21
N VAL A 981 -21.94 7.31 -20.57
CA VAL A 981 -21.69 6.01 -21.24
C VAL A 981 -22.30 4.83 -20.46
N PHE A 982 -22.26 4.86 -19.13
CA PHE A 982 -22.86 3.78 -18.32
C PHE A 982 -24.39 3.67 -18.50
N VAL A 983 -25.09 4.80 -18.55
CA VAL A 983 -26.56 4.81 -18.63
C VAL A 983 -27.02 4.21 -19.95
N HIS A 984 -26.32 4.54 -21.04
CA HIS A 984 -26.44 3.87 -22.32
C HIS A 984 -26.26 2.34 -22.20
N ASP A 985 -25.19 1.87 -21.54
CA ASP A 985 -24.85 0.44 -21.50
C ASP A 985 -25.92 -0.43 -20.82
N VAL A 986 -26.51 0.02 -19.70
CA VAL A 986 -27.59 -0.73 -19.03
C VAL A 986 -28.88 -0.72 -19.83
N LEU A 987 -29.25 0.42 -20.41
CA LEU A 987 -30.43 0.51 -21.27
C LEU A 987 -30.26 -0.39 -22.50
N PHE A 988 -29.07 -0.40 -23.12
CA PHE A 988 -28.72 -1.23 -24.26
C PHE A 988 -28.88 -2.73 -23.95
N VAL A 989 -28.26 -3.21 -22.86
CA VAL A 989 -28.35 -4.62 -22.45
C VAL A 989 -29.77 -4.98 -22.00
N GLY A 990 -30.48 -4.10 -21.30
CA GLY A 990 -31.84 -4.35 -20.81
C GLY A 990 -32.89 -4.42 -21.92
N LEU A 991 -32.94 -3.40 -22.79
CA LEU A 991 -33.86 -3.37 -23.93
C LEU A 991 -33.52 -4.46 -24.95
N GLY A 992 -32.23 -4.78 -25.14
CA GLY A 992 -31.79 -5.88 -26.01
C GLY A 992 -32.26 -7.25 -25.52
N ASN A 993 -32.19 -7.51 -24.21
CA ASN A 993 -32.73 -8.74 -23.63
C ASN A 993 -34.27 -8.79 -23.71
N ALA A 994 -34.96 -7.67 -23.48
CA ALA A 994 -36.41 -7.60 -23.63
C ALA A 994 -36.86 -7.83 -25.08
N ARG A 995 -36.10 -7.35 -26.09
CA ARG A 995 -36.29 -7.65 -27.52
C ARG A 995 -36.09 -9.14 -27.83
N LYS A 996 -35.00 -9.74 -27.33
CA LYS A 996 -34.57 -11.12 -27.63
C LYS A 996 -35.39 -12.21 -26.90
N HIS A 997 -35.91 -11.93 -25.69
CA HIS A 997 -36.45 -12.97 -24.79
C HIS A 997 -37.90 -12.80 -24.30
N SER A 998 -38.57 -11.66 -24.52
CA SER A 998 -39.99 -11.47 -24.09
C SER A 998 -41.01 -12.31 -24.88
N GLY A 999 -40.69 -12.63 -26.14
CA GLY A 999 -41.62 -13.24 -27.09
C GLY A 999 -42.76 -12.33 -27.57
N LEU A 1000 -42.72 -11.03 -27.26
CA LEU A 1000 -43.74 -10.03 -27.63
C LEU A 1000 -43.14 -9.02 -28.63
N SER A 1001 -43.92 -8.62 -29.64
CA SER A 1001 -43.50 -7.60 -30.63
C SER A 1001 -43.48 -6.17 -30.05
N SER A 1002 -44.30 -5.90 -29.04
CA SER A 1002 -44.44 -4.59 -28.40
C SER A 1002 -44.76 -4.75 -26.90
N PRO A 1003 -43.82 -5.26 -26.07
CA PRO A 1003 -44.03 -5.41 -24.64
C PRO A 1003 -44.22 -4.05 -23.95
N ARG A 1004 -44.99 -4.00 -22.85
CA ARG A 1004 -44.88 -2.87 -21.92
C ARG A 1004 -43.56 -2.96 -21.17
N ILE A 1005 -42.87 -1.84 -21.07
CA ILE A 1005 -41.66 -1.69 -20.26
C ILE A 1005 -41.85 -0.49 -19.33
N ASP A 1006 -41.55 -0.67 -18.05
CA ASP A 1006 -41.49 0.43 -17.09
C ASP A 1006 -40.02 0.61 -16.68
N ILE A 1007 -39.49 1.82 -16.85
CA ILE A 1007 -38.08 2.16 -16.62
C ILE A 1007 -38.00 3.23 -15.52
N SER A 1008 -37.09 3.06 -14.55
CA SER A 1008 -36.77 4.10 -13.59
C SER A 1008 -35.27 4.31 -13.47
N ALA A 1009 -34.84 5.58 -13.51
CA ALA A 1009 -33.50 5.97 -13.06
C ALA A 1009 -33.61 6.50 -11.64
N ARG A 1010 -32.89 5.85 -10.74
CA ARG A 1010 -32.80 6.19 -9.33
C ARG A 1010 -31.36 6.42 -8.95
N TRP A 1011 -31.11 7.71 -8.88
CA TRP A 1011 -30.48 8.45 -7.80
C TRP A 1011 -31.72 8.84 -6.86
N ASN A 1012 -31.93 8.93 -5.50
CA ASN A 1012 -31.28 8.55 -4.15
C ASN A 1012 -29.73 8.71 -4.07
N ASP A 1013 -28.77 9.05 -3.03
CA ASP A 1013 -27.16 9.35 -2.89
C ASP A 1013 -26.25 8.66 -1.85
N LEU A 1014 -26.61 7.51 -1.39
CA LEU A 1014 -25.70 6.53 -0.85
C LEU A 1014 -24.78 6.03 -1.92
N SER A 1015 -25.07 4.86 -2.51
CA SER A 1015 -24.08 3.99 -3.16
C SER A 1015 -23.24 4.59 -4.30
N SER A 1016 -23.42 5.87 -4.62
CA SER A 1016 -22.76 6.66 -5.67
C SER A 1016 -22.99 6.05 -7.04
N THR A 1017 -24.03 5.21 -7.12
CA THR A 1017 -24.23 4.17 -8.12
C THR A 1017 -25.55 4.31 -8.90
N LEU A 1018 -25.58 5.00 -10.04
CA LEU A 1018 -26.83 5.23 -10.77
C LEU A 1018 -27.56 3.91 -11.02
N THR A 1019 -28.76 3.78 -10.44
CA THR A 1019 -29.55 2.54 -10.46
C THR A 1019 -30.63 2.65 -11.51
N ILE A 1020 -30.60 1.74 -12.48
CA ILE A 1020 -31.54 1.69 -13.59
C ILE A 1020 -32.28 0.36 -13.49
N SER A 1021 -33.61 0.44 -13.36
CA SER A 1021 -34.51 -0.71 -13.27
C SER A 1021 -35.44 -0.75 -14.47
N ILE A 1022 -35.55 -1.91 -15.10
CA ILE A 1022 -36.25 -2.15 -16.36
C ILE A 1022 -37.14 -3.39 -16.17
N VAL A 1023 -38.46 -3.19 -16.09
CA VAL A 1023 -39.45 -4.27 -15.92
C VAL A 1023 -40.22 -4.45 -17.24
N SER A 1024 -40.23 -5.67 -17.79
CA SER A 1024 -40.78 -5.96 -19.12
C SER A 1024 -41.81 -7.10 -19.12
N ASP A 1025 -42.83 -6.99 -19.98
CA ASP A 1025 -43.78 -8.07 -20.21
C ASP A 1025 -43.14 -9.28 -20.90
N CYS A 1026 -43.59 -10.49 -20.57
CA CYS A 1026 -43.10 -11.73 -21.18
C CYS A 1026 -44.21 -12.79 -21.32
N LYS A 1027 -44.27 -13.46 -22.49
CA LYS A 1027 -45.27 -14.51 -22.79
C LYS A 1027 -45.17 -15.68 -21.80
N PRO A 1028 -46.30 -16.21 -21.27
CA PRO A 1028 -46.29 -17.34 -20.33
C PRO A 1028 -45.47 -18.55 -20.80
N SER A 1029 -45.48 -18.88 -22.09
CA SER A 1029 -44.76 -20.00 -22.68
C SER A 1029 -43.23 -19.89 -22.60
N ALA A 1030 -42.67 -18.68 -22.54
CA ALA A 1030 -41.22 -18.45 -22.51
C ALA A 1030 -40.66 -18.41 -21.07
N ARG A 1031 -41.51 -18.29 -20.05
CA ARG A 1031 -41.10 -18.02 -18.66
C ARG A 1031 -40.24 -19.14 -18.06
N ALA A 1032 -40.62 -20.40 -18.28
CA ALA A 1032 -39.95 -21.55 -17.67
C ALA A 1032 -38.50 -21.74 -18.16
N GLU A 1033 -38.24 -21.55 -19.46
CA GLU A 1033 -36.90 -21.67 -20.03
C GLU A 1033 -36.01 -20.48 -19.65
N ASN A 1034 -36.52 -19.26 -19.81
CA ASN A 1034 -35.79 -18.04 -19.45
C ASN A 1034 -35.47 -18.01 -17.94
N ALA A 1035 -36.36 -18.49 -17.07
CA ALA A 1035 -36.10 -18.62 -15.63
C ALA A 1035 -34.96 -19.62 -15.33
N LYS A 1036 -34.85 -20.69 -16.13
CA LYS A 1036 -33.76 -21.68 -15.99
C LYS A 1036 -32.41 -21.09 -16.41
N ARG A 1037 -32.34 -20.45 -17.60
CA ARG A 1037 -31.17 -19.69 -18.07
C ARG A 1037 -30.74 -18.62 -17.06
N ALA A 1038 -31.69 -17.87 -16.48
CA ALA A 1038 -31.39 -16.87 -15.46
C ALA A 1038 -30.74 -17.49 -14.21
N ASN A 1039 -31.25 -18.61 -13.69
CA ASN A 1039 -30.67 -19.32 -12.54
C ASN A 1039 -29.25 -19.86 -12.84
N GLU A 1040 -28.99 -20.27 -14.09
CA GLU A 1040 -27.67 -20.75 -14.51
C GLU A 1040 -26.63 -19.61 -14.52
N VAL A 1041 -26.99 -18.43 -15.06
CA VAL A 1041 -26.13 -17.22 -15.01
C VAL A 1041 -25.94 -16.71 -13.58
N GLN A 1042 -26.99 -16.71 -12.75
CA GLN A 1042 -26.87 -16.35 -11.32
C GLN A 1042 -25.88 -17.25 -10.57
N LYS A 1043 -25.88 -18.57 -10.81
CA LYS A 1043 -24.89 -19.49 -10.22
C LYS A 1043 -23.46 -19.23 -10.70
N LEU A 1044 -23.29 -18.84 -11.97
CA LEU A 1044 -21.99 -18.48 -12.54
C LEU A 1044 -21.41 -17.21 -11.90
N ILE A 1045 -22.26 -16.21 -11.63
CA ILE A 1045 -21.88 -14.98 -10.93
C ILE A 1045 -21.57 -15.30 -9.45
N ALA A 1046 -22.47 -16.03 -8.77
CA ALA A 1046 -22.37 -16.34 -7.34
C ALA A 1046 -21.19 -17.27 -6.95
N THR A 1047 -20.53 -17.91 -7.92
CA THR A 1047 -19.34 -18.76 -7.68
C THR A 1047 -18.00 -18.06 -7.94
N GLY A 1048 -18.01 -16.75 -8.25
CA GLY A 1048 -16.78 -15.95 -8.44
C GLY A 1048 -15.98 -16.25 -9.72
N ALA A 1049 -16.35 -17.28 -10.48
CA ALA A 1049 -15.62 -17.75 -11.66
C ALA A 1049 -15.76 -16.84 -12.91
N TYR A 1050 -16.39 -15.68 -12.78
CA TYR A 1050 -16.77 -14.79 -13.89
C TYR A 1050 -15.58 -14.09 -14.57
N SER A 1051 -14.42 -13.98 -13.92
CA SER A 1051 -13.21 -13.34 -14.47
C SER A 1051 -12.62 -14.03 -15.70
N ARG A 1052 -12.94 -15.32 -15.93
CA ARG A 1052 -12.67 -16.04 -17.20
C ARG A 1052 -13.83 -16.00 -18.21
N HIS A 1053 -14.97 -15.41 -17.87
CA HIS A 1053 -16.14 -15.29 -18.74
C HIS A 1053 -16.40 -13.87 -19.25
N THR A 1054 -15.88 -12.83 -18.58
CA THR A 1054 -15.83 -11.45 -19.12
C THR A 1054 -15.05 -11.34 -20.44
N ARG A 1055 -14.12 -12.28 -20.67
CA ARG A 1055 -13.35 -12.45 -21.92
C ARG A 1055 -14.09 -13.21 -23.04
N LYS A 1056 -15.35 -13.61 -22.83
CA LYS A 1056 -16.25 -14.16 -23.87
C LYS A 1056 -17.37 -13.17 -24.18
N ASP A 1057 -17.98 -13.28 -25.36
CA ASP A 1057 -18.93 -12.27 -25.84
C ASP A 1057 -20.39 -12.71 -25.92
N ASP A 1058 -20.78 -13.84 -26.56
CA ASP A 1058 -22.19 -14.27 -26.52
C ASP A 1058 -22.59 -14.79 -25.12
N GLY A 1059 -23.85 -14.60 -24.75
CA GLY A 1059 -24.43 -14.93 -23.44
C GLY A 1059 -23.90 -14.10 -22.27
N SER A 1060 -22.81 -13.33 -22.45
CA SER A 1060 -22.07 -12.72 -21.35
C SER A 1060 -22.69 -11.43 -20.79
N GLY A 1061 -23.82 -10.93 -21.31
CA GLY A 1061 -24.29 -9.57 -21.04
C GLY A 1061 -24.52 -9.23 -19.57
N PHE A 1062 -25.22 -10.09 -18.83
CA PHE A 1062 -25.38 -9.89 -17.39
C PHE A 1062 -24.08 -10.19 -16.61
N ALA A 1063 -23.13 -10.94 -17.18
CA ALA A 1063 -21.83 -11.19 -16.57
C ALA A 1063 -20.81 -10.05 -16.80
N LYS A 1064 -20.89 -9.33 -17.93
CA LYS A 1064 -20.10 -8.12 -18.17
C LYS A 1064 -20.70 -6.93 -17.44
N LEU A 1065 -22.03 -6.77 -17.38
CA LEU A 1065 -22.65 -5.87 -16.42
C LEU A 1065 -22.25 -6.25 -14.98
N ALA A 1066 -22.30 -7.52 -14.58
CA ALA A 1066 -21.81 -7.96 -13.28
C ALA A 1066 -20.35 -7.55 -13.02
N ALA A 1067 -19.47 -7.58 -14.02
CA ALA A 1067 -18.08 -7.16 -13.86
C ALA A 1067 -17.90 -5.63 -13.81
N ILE A 1068 -18.59 -4.89 -14.67
CA ILE A 1068 -18.61 -3.41 -14.67
C ILE A 1068 -19.09 -2.88 -13.32
N VAL A 1069 -20.12 -3.53 -12.74
CA VAL A 1069 -20.62 -3.14 -11.42
C VAL A 1069 -19.71 -3.67 -10.31
N ALA A 1070 -19.24 -4.92 -10.37
CA ALA A 1070 -18.37 -5.54 -9.34
C ALA A 1070 -16.89 -5.07 -9.33
N GLN A 1071 -16.49 -4.17 -10.23
CA GLN A 1071 -15.32 -3.29 -9.98
C GLN A 1071 -15.52 -2.44 -8.72
N SER A 1072 -16.77 -2.25 -8.30
CA SER A 1072 -17.16 -1.69 -7.01
C SER A 1072 -17.98 -2.74 -6.26
N ASP A 1073 -17.63 -3.02 -5.01
CA ASP A 1073 -18.40 -3.89 -4.11
C ASP A 1073 -19.75 -3.27 -3.66
N ARG A 1074 -20.07 -2.06 -4.16
CA ARG A 1074 -21.40 -1.42 -4.12
C ARG A 1074 -22.25 -1.72 -5.36
N GLY A 1075 -21.62 -2.12 -6.47
CA GLY A 1075 -22.28 -2.34 -7.74
C GLY A 1075 -22.97 -3.70 -7.80
N LYS A 1076 -24.17 -3.74 -8.40
CA LYS A 1076 -25.05 -4.92 -8.38
C LYS A 1076 -25.79 -5.10 -9.69
N ILE A 1077 -26.10 -6.35 -10.03
CA ILE A 1077 -27.06 -6.74 -11.06
C ILE A 1077 -27.98 -7.86 -10.53
N GLU A 1078 -29.29 -7.70 -10.73
CA GLU A 1078 -30.31 -8.68 -10.32
C GLU A 1078 -31.38 -8.82 -11.41
N PHE A 1079 -31.80 -10.06 -11.70
CA PHE A 1079 -32.73 -10.33 -12.81
C PHE A 1079 -33.54 -11.62 -12.57
N GLY A 1080 -34.81 -11.62 -12.97
CA GLY A 1080 -35.71 -12.75 -12.76
C GLY A 1080 -37.18 -12.47 -13.06
N PHE A 1081 -38.03 -13.47 -12.85
CA PHE A 1081 -39.49 -13.35 -13.01
C PHE A 1081 -40.18 -13.06 -11.67
N GLN A 1082 -41.11 -12.11 -11.67
CA GLN A 1082 -41.95 -11.78 -10.53
C GLN A 1082 -43.20 -12.68 -10.44
N SER A 1083 -43.98 -12.54 -9.36
CA SER A 1083 -45.22 -13.30 -9.12
C SER A 1083 -46.39 -12.93 -10.05
N ASP A 1084 -46.35 -11.77 -10.71
CA ASP A 1084 -47.23 -11.42 -11.85
C ASP A 1084 -46.74 -12.05 -13.18
N GLY A 1085 -45.49 -12.51 -13.19
CA GLY A 1085 -44.79 -13.11 -14.32
C GLY A 1085 -44.19 -12.13 -15.33
N ARG A 1086 -44.01 -10.86 -14.98
CA ARG A 1086 -43.11 -9.94 -15.72
C ARG A 1086 -41.65 -10.25 -15.40
N PHE A 1087 -40.74 -9.84 -16.28
CA PHE A 1087 -39.29 -10.02 -16.10
C PHE A 1087 -38.63 -8.69 -15.74
N GLN A 1088 -37.89 -8.68 -14.63
CA GLN A 1088 -37.14 -7.52 -14.14
C GLN A 1088 -35.65 -7.69 -14.45
N LEU A 1089 -35.00 -6.59 -14.84
CA LEU A 1089 -33.56 -6.39 -14.77
C LEU A 1089 -33.31 -5.11 -13.94
N GLU A 1090 -32.41 -5.18 -12.97
CA GLU A 1090 -32.03 -4.05 -12.13
C GLU A 1090 -30.49 -4.00 -12.01
N VAL A 1091 -29.90 -2.84 -12.27
CA VAL A 1091 -28.44 -2.66 -12.38
C VAL A 1091 -28.00 -1.34 -11.74
N THR A 1092 -26.86 -1.35 -11.07
CA THR A 1092 -26.39 -0.30 -10.14
C THR A 1092 -24.86 -0.11 -10.28
N TYR A 1093 -24.37 1.08 -10.68
CA TYR A 1093 -22.95 1.34 -11.05
C TYR A 1093 -22.39 2.68 -10.56
N ALA A 1094 -21.19 2.68 -9.97
CA ALA A 1094 -20.52 3.83 -9.32
C ALA A 1094 -19.93 4.89 -10.28
N VAL A 1095 -19.95 6.16 -9.87
CA VAL A 1095 -19.74 7.37 -10.71
C VAL A 1095 -18.68 8.33 -10.11
N LEU A 1096 -17.97 9.13 -10.93
CA LEU A 1096 -16.83 9.99 -10.54
C LEU A 1096 -16.89 11.40 -11.20
N LEU A 1097 -16.54 12.47 -10.46
CA LEU A 1097 -16.81 13.89 -10.84
C LEU A 1097 -15.70 14.87 -10.38
N GLN A 1098 -15.57 16.05 -11.01
CA GLN A 1098 -14.49 17.04 -10.84
C GLN A 1098 -15.02 18.49 -10.61
N LYS A 1099 -14.15 19.43 -10.19
CA LYS A 1099 -14.50 20.83 -9.80
C LYS A 1099 -13.75 21.88 -10.64
N ILE A 1100 -14.36 23.06 -10.83
CA ILE A 1100 -13.83 24.18 -11.65
C ILE A 1100 -13.67 25.45 -10.79
N GLU A 1101 -12.56 26.18 -10.93
CA GLU A 1101 -12.37 27.53 -10.37
C GLU A 1101 -13.01 28.62 -11.26
N GLN A 1102 -13.61 29.65 -10.67
CA GLN A 1102 -14.23 30.76 -11.41
C GLN A 1102 -13.34 32.02 -11.44
N LEU A 1103 -13.18 32.59 -12.64
CA LEU A 1103 -12.50 33.86 -12.87
C LEU A 1103 -13.49 35.04 -12.80
N ASN A 1104 -13.09 36.08 -12.06
CA ASN A 1104 -13.61 37.46 -12.05
C ASN A 1104 -14.97 37.74 -11.36
N ALA A 1105 -14.92 38.09 -10.07
CA ALA A 1105 -15.64 39.23 -9.51
C ALA A 1105 -14.87 39.80 -8.30
#